data_AF-A0AAD1P326-F1
#
_entry.id   AF-A0AAD1P326-F1
#
_cell.length_a   1.000
_cell.length_b   1.000
_cell.length_c   1.000
_cell.angle_alpha   90.00
_cell.angle_beta   90.00
_cell.angle_gamma   90.00
#
_symmetry.space_group_name_H-M   'P 1'
#
loop_
_entity.id
_entity.type
_entity.pdbx_description
1 polymer ?
#
loop_
_entity_poly.entity_id
_entity_poly.type
_entity_poly.pdbx_seq_one_letter_code
_entity_poly.pdbx_strand_id
1 'polypeptide(L)'
;MGEISVKTGNNARNGGKNSLNRLIRCVCGKKIGPDPRNFNQRVSLGRNDLLIRTFPRYNTGYLFLHEFGQSTFGVIPRELLLSRFMHYLSSNRGGILDKTRFIYRLAFPTLWNCDTPSQQVFNFLITYGGMSNELFSILEAALVCEIDDWRVKINISRIESEREKKDIIDSNKVDFQQVREQIASGEHLGWLKHIAYIYYALYNDVDEKLTCFERLSSSLGDNYTIDAISGLVALLGRADLPSIDDINNSLIKGEYYEWWYAILAGSDELWNLKGDITLWDNELLKMLITLDARLSIHVKEDNVITIYSLPWKKYVILYREVLFIETYSYIIDFCIKNKFQHIVALNYILHEKSLQDSHVIPLVMYFAKKYPDDINHTQSLVEWLLERPQIRGELLELSQLMVNRRGVLKKVNYHIWLVCCYLLEPEQAYDLFVSEAKSDPEIIWLVRELTGNARRRRENNNQELSLIQLETIIKVSATHFPNANHPVEGSHGSRNSWDYAEFIRALINEISAISSYDASEVLERLLLLPECESYRDHLSHAKSNQIIRYRESQFYHAAWKQAVSTLVNETPANVMDLYSLLLNHLRDISNRITYENTDIYKQFWNEDSYGRTLVPKPEESCRHIFLELLRTRLNPLKISCEPEGHMVSDKRADIIVSLPGIKIPIEIKRDYHRDVWTALNGQLDKLYTKNPDAAGYGIYLVFWFGSARPNTLPRLSKNILQPENASTMENMLNETVPFEKRDRLSAIVIDVSGEVIPPVEEPKSSV
;
A
#
# COMPACT_ATOMS: atom_id res chain seq x y z
N MET A 1 10.53 -3.28 19.84
CA MET A 1 10.66 -2.28 18.77
C MET A 1 9.32 -2.19 18.07
N GLY A 2 8.75 -0.99 18.00
CA GLY A 2 7.46 -0.72 17.38
C GLY A 2 7.28 0.79 17.31
N GLU A 3 7.88 1.40 16.29
CA GLU A 3 7.81 2.82 16.01
C GLU A 3 6.40 3.19 15.53
N ILE A 4 5.75 4.10 16.25
CA ILE A 4 4.51 4.75 15.82
C ILE A 4 4.92 6.00 15.04
N SER A 5 4.73 5.94 13.72
CA SER A 5 4.93 7.03 12.78
C SER A 5 3.80 8.05 12.90
N VAL A 6 4.11 9.26 13.37
CA VAL A 6 3.16 10.39 13.39
C VAL A 6 3.37 11.23 12.13
N LYS A 7 2.40 11.14 11.20
CA LYS A 7 2.30 11.99 10.01
C LYS A 7 2.13 13.46 10.40
N THR A 8 3.05 14.31 9.98
CA THR A 8 2.92 15.77 10.05
C THR A 8 2.09 16.28 8.87
N GLY A 9 0.84 16.67 9.13
CA GLY A 9 -0.01 17.37 8.18
C GLY A 9 0.43 18.83 8.02
N ASN A 10 0.83 19.20 6.80
CA ASN A 10 1.04 20.58 6.38
C ASN A 10 -0.31 21.29 6.23
N ASN A 11 -0.57 22.32 7.04
CA ASN A 11 -1.58 23.33 6.74
C ASN A 11 -1.01 24.74 6.95
N ALA A 12 -1.16 25.57 5.93
CA ALA A 12 -0.59 26.90 5.81
C ALA A 12 -1.34 27.94 6.67
N ARG A 13 -0.64 28.55 7.64
CA ARG A 13 -0.93 29.89 8.19
C ARG A 13 0.40 30.57 8.54
N ASN A 14 1.08 31.12 7.53
CA ASN A 14 2.40 31.76 7.65
C ASN A 14 2.36 33.24 8.10
N GLY A 15 1.55 33.56 9.13
CA GLY A 15 1.48 34.91 9.71
C GLY A 15 1.95 35.01 11.18
N GLY A 16 1.78 33.96 11.99
CA GLY A 16 2.07 33.97 13.43
C GLY A 16 3.45 33.44 13.84
N LYS A 17 4.18 32.79 12.94
CA LYS A 17 5.47 32.13 13.27
C LYS A 17 6.61 33.09 13.55
N ASN A 18 6.54 34.36 13.10
CA ASN A 18 7.64 35.32 13.25
C ASN A 18 7.67 36.03 14.61
N SER A 19 6.54 36.19 15.30
CA SER A 19 6.48 36.73 16.67
C SER A 19 6.83 35.65 17.70
N LEU A 20 6.36 34.41 17.51
CA LEU A 20 6.65 33.27 18.38
C LEU A 20 8.14 32.89 18.38
N ASN A 21 8.79 32.90 17.20
CA ASN A 21 10.22 32.67 17.10
C ASN A 21 11.07 33.80 17.72
N ARG A 22 10.55 35.03 17.80
CA ARG A 22 11.18 36.14 18.55
C ARG A 22 11.02 35.94 20.06
N LEU A 23 9.85 35.50 20.51
CA LEU A 23 9.55 35.22 21.91
C LEU A 23 10.45 34.10 22.46
N ILE A 24 10.58 33.00 21.72
CA ILE A 24 11.43 31.85 22.07
C ILE A 24 12.93 32.24 22.04
N ARG A 25 13.37 33.06 21.08
CA ARG A 25 14.77 33.57 21.04
C ARG A 25 15.10 34.48 22.23
N CYS A 26 14.16 35.32 22.65
CA CYS A 26 14.37 36.26 23.74
C CYS A 26 14.45 35.56 25.11
N VAL A 27 13.71 34.45 25.29
CA VAL A 27 13.75 33.64 26.52
C VAL A 27 14.95 32.68 26.56
N CYS A 28 15.29 32.02 25.45
CA CYS A 28 16.20 30.86 25.45
C CYS A 28 17.61 31.08 24.89
N GLY A 29 17.94 32.22 24.27
CA GLY A 29 19.31 32.56 23.84
C GLY A 29 19.92 31.74 22.68
N LYS A 30 19.36 30.59 22.25
CA LYS A 30 19.59 29.87 20.96
C LYS A 30 18.63 28.65 20.84
N LYS A 31 18.51 28.06 19.64
CA LYS A 31 17.65 26.89 19.31
C LYS A 31 17.96 25.69 20.25
N ILE A 32 16.94 25.12 20.90
CA ILE A 32 17.05 23.96 21.80
C ILE A 32 16.52 22.71 21.10
N GLY A 33 17.22 21.57 21.24
CA GLY A 33 16.78 20.23 20.83
C GLY A 33 15.87 19.54 21.87
N PRO A 34 15.40 18.31 21.63
CA PRO A 34 14.21 17.76 22.28
C PRO A 34 14.51 17.04 23.61
N ASP A 35 15.11 17.71 24.60
CA ASP A 35 15.20 17.16 25.97
C ASP A 35 14.58 18.13 27.01
N PRO A 36 13.44 17.79 27.64
CA PRO A 36 12.74 18.64 28.59
C PRO A 36 13.43 18.76 29.97
N ARG A 37 14.50 18.00 30.25
CA ARG A 37 15.14 17.98 31.59
C ARG A 37 16.04 19.18 31.90
N ASN A 38 16.33 20.05 30.93
CA ASN A 38 17.22 21.22 31.11
C ASN A 38 16.50 22.58 31.23
N PHE A 39 15.16 22.61 31.30
CA PHE A 39 14.41 23.87 31.36
C PHE A 39 14.52 24.59 32.73
N ASN A 40 14.63 23.83 33.83
CA ASN A 40 14.56 24.37 35.19
C ASN A 40 15.81 25.12 35.69
N GLN A 41 16.95 25.06 34.99
CA GLN A 41 18.21 25.65 35.49
C GLN A 41 18.63 26.97 34.83
N ARG A 42 17.90 27.51 33.84
CA ARG A 42 18.36 28.70 33.07
C ARG A 42 17.38 29.87 32.96
N VAL A 43 16.24 29.84 33.66
CA VAL A 43 15.31 30.98 33.68
C VAL A 43 15.63 31.87 34.89
N SER A 44 16.46 32.89 34.67
CA SER A 44 16.70 33.94 35.66
C SER A 44 15.40 34.72 35.94
N LEU A 45 15.05 34.85 37.21
CA LEU A 45 13.89 35.58 37.75
C LEU A 45 13.71 37.00 37.17
N GLY A 46 14.78 37.65 36.69
CA GLY A 46 14.71 38.99 36.09
C GLY A 46 14.14 39.05 34.66
N ARG A 47 14.06 37.93 33.91
CA ARG A 47 13.54 37.91 32.53
C ARG A 47 12.01 37.86 32.44
N ASN A 48 11.35 37.28 33.45
CA ASN A 48 9.88 37.26 33.54
C ASN A 48 9.31 38.66 33.78
N ASP A 49 10.01 39.49 34.55
CA ASP A 49 9.65 40.89 34.76
C ASP A 49 9.74 41.72 33.47
N LEU A 50 10.65 41.36 32.54
CA LEU A 50 10.80 41.99 31.23
C LEU A 50 9.66 41.58 30.27
N LEU A 51 9.24 40.30 30.31
CA LEU A 51 8.06 39.81 29.57
C LEU A 51 6.80 40.56 30.00
N ILE A 52 6.52 40.62 31.31
CA ILE A 52 5.37 41.36 31.87
C ILE A 52 5.42 42.87 31.54
N ARG A 53 6.59 43.43 31.20
CA ARG A 53 6.77 44.85 30.80
C ARG A 53 6.39 45.17 29.35
N THR A 54 6.08 44.21 28.48
CA THR A 54 6.02 44.44 27.00
C THR A 54 4.68 44.19 26.30
N PHE A 55 3.56 43.98 27.01
CA PHE A 55 2.30 43.56 26.37
C PHE A 55 1.20 44.65 26.35
N PRO A 56 0.76 45.14 25.17
CA PRO A 56 -0.37 46.08 25.07
C PRO A 56 -1.56 45.58 24.23
N ARG A 57 -1.85 44.27 24.10
CA ARG A 57 -2.87 43.79 23.13
C ARG A 57 -3.72 42.57 23.55
N TYR A 58 -4.39 42.58 24.70
CA TYR A 58 -5.42 41.55 24.99
C TYR A 58 -6.72 42.18 25.49
N ASN A 59 -7.84 41.79 24.87
CA ASN A 59 -9.17 42.35 25.14
C ASN A 59 -9.89 41.71 26.34
N THR A 60 -9.44 40.56 26.85
CA THR A 60 -9.93 39.96 28.11
C THR A 60 -8.82 39.26 28.90
N GLY A 61 -8.91 39.27 30.23
CA GLY A 61 -7.88 38.69 31.11
C GLY A 61 -7.75 37.16 31.06
N TYR A 62 -8.84 36.46 30.71
CA TYR A 62 -8.87 34.99 30.62
C TYR A 62 -8.10 34.45 29.41
N LEU A 63 -8.25 35.08 28.24
CA LEU A 63 -7.49 34.76 27.03
C LEU A 63 -5.99 34.89 27.29
N PHE A 64 -5.59 35.95 27.99
CA PHE A 64 -4.20 36.12 28.41
C PHE A 64 -3.72 34.97 29.30
N LEU A 65 -4.46 34.60 30.34
CA LEU A 65 -4.03 33.53 31.26
C LEU A 65 -3.94 32.16 30.57
N HIS A 66 -4.82 31.91 29.60
CA HIS A 66 -4.77 30.72 28.77
C HIS A 66 -3.53 30.72 27.86
N GLU A 67 -3.31 31.78 27.08
CA GLU A 67 -2.15 31.89 26.20
C GLU A 67 -0.82 31.91 26.96
N PHE A 68 -0.78 32.54 28.13
CA PHE A 68 0.38 32.52 29.03
C PHE A 68 0.64 31.10 29.55
N GLY A 69 -0.41 30.37 29.93
CA GLY A 69 -0.30 28.97 30.33
C GLY A 69 0.25 28.09 29.21
N GLN A 70 -0.29 28.23 27.99
CA GLN A 70 0.19 27.52 26.80
C GLN A 70 1.65 27.87 26.48
N SER A 71 2.01 29.15 26.53
CA SER A 71 3.37 29.64 26.22
C SER A 71 4.41 29.20 27.24
N THR A 72 3.98 28.94 28.48
CA THR A 72 4.84 28.46 29.57
C THR A 72 4.71 26.95 29.78
N PHE A 73 3.94 26.25 28.95
CA PHE A 73 3.60 24.82 29.12
C PHE A 73 3.10 24.49 30.54
N GLY A 74 2.43 25.43 31.20
CA GLY A 74 1.95 25.27 32.58
C GLY A 74 3.05 25.24 33.66
N VAL A 75 4.31 25.54 33.31
CA VAL A 75 5.46 25.47 34.25
C VAL A 75 5.41 26.56 35.33
N ILE A 76 4.67 27.65 35.11
CA ILE A 76 4.51 28.73 36.09
C ILE A 76 3.16 28.55 36.81
N PRO A 77 3.15 28.18 38.11
CA PRO A 77 1.92 28.06 38.89
C PRO A 77 1.17 29.39 38.98
N ARG A 78 -0.16 29.33 39.11
CA ARG A 78 -1.01 30.52 39.22
C ARG A 78 -0.71 31.30 40.49
N GLU A 79 -0.35 30.61 41.56
CA GLU A 79 0.05 31.16 42.86
C GLU A 79 1.32 32.00 42.75
N LEU A 80 2.30 31.51 41.97
CA LEU A 80 3.54 32.24 41.71
C LEU A 80 3.27 33.50 40.89
N LEU A 81 2.44 33.39 39.85
CA LEU A 81 2.04 34.54 39.03
C LEU A 81 1.27 35.58 39.85
N LEU A 82 0.33 35.13 40.69
CA LEU A 82 -0.45 35.97 41.58
C LEU A 82 0.45 36.71 42.58
N SER A 83 1.43 36.01 43.20
CA SER A 83 2.38 36.64 44.12
C SER A 83 3.18 37.78 43.47
N ARG A 84 3.48 37.64 42.16
CA ARG A 84 4.19 38.68 41.37
C ARG A 84 3.30 39.88 41.09
N PHE A 85 2.04 39.65 40.74
CA PHE A 85 1.07 40.74 40.59
C PHE A 85 0.90 41.51 41.90
N MET A 86 0.77 40.79 43.02
CA MET A 86 0.64 41.38 44.34
C MET A 86 1.87 42.22 44.73
N HIS A 87 3.07 41.69 44.50
CA HIS A 87 4.30 42.43 44.70
C HIS A 87 4.31 43.73 43.87
N TYR A 88 4.00 43.64 42.57
CA TYR A 88 3.95 44.81 41.68
C TYR A 88 2.95 45.88 42.14
N LEU A 89 1.73 45.49 42.49
CA LEU A 89 0.69 46.40 42.97
C LEU A 89 1.08 47.05 44.31
N SER A 90 1.71 46.29 45.21
CA SER A 90 2.12 46.79 46.53
C SER A 90 3.28 47.81 46.48
N SER A 91 4.20 47.66 45.51
CA SER A 91 5.40 48.50 45.39
C SER A 91 5.19 49.79 44.58
N ASN A 92 4.14 49.86 43.74
CA ASN A 92 3.95 50.95 42.79
C ASN A 92 2.79 51.89 43.20
N ARG A 93 2.96 52.63 44.30
CA ARG A 93 1.94 53.53 44.87
C ARG A 93 1.93 54.97 44.29
N GLY A 94 2.87 55.31 43.40
CA GLY A 94 3.18 56.70 43.02
C GLY A 94 2.67 57.19 41.66
N GLY A 95 1.85 56.43 40.94
CA GLY A 95 1.26 56.90 39.67
C GLY A 95 0.45 55.81 38.96
N ILE A 96 -0.79 56.13 38.59
CA ILE A 96 -1.69 55.20 37.89
C ILE A 96 -1.28 55.14 36.41
N LEU A 97 -0.35 54.24 36.08
CA LEU A 97 -0.06 53.86 34.69
C LEU A 97 -1.06 52.80 34.20
N ASP A 98 -1.32 52.74 32.89
CA ASP A 98 -2.17 51.72 32.25
C ASP A 98 -1.75 50.28 32.58
N LYS A 99 -0.47 50.09 32.87
CA LYS A 99 0.08 48.81 33.31
C LYS A 99 -0.44 48.36 34.68
N THR A 100 -0.61 49.27 35.63
CA THR A 100 -1.17 48.96 36.96
C THR A 100 -2.61 48.49 36.81
N ARG A 101 -3.40 49.17 35.96
CA ARG A 101 -4.78 48.78 35.64
C ARG A 101 -4.86 47.39 35.02
N PHE A 102 -3.97 47.09 34.08
CA PHE A 102 -3.93 45.78 33.43
C PHE A 102 -3.56 44.65 34.41
N ILE A 103 -2.51 44.84 35.22
CA ILE A 103 -2.10 43.84 36.21
C ILE A 103 -3.17 43.64 37.28
N TYR A 104 -3.81 44.71 37.73
CA TYR A 104 -4.92 44.64 38.67
C TYR A 104 -6.11 43.86 38.10
N ARG A 105 -6.49 44.12 36.83
CA ARG A 105 -7.53 43.37 36.12
C ARG A 105 -7.21 41.86 35.99
N LEU A 106 -5.93 41.50 35.84
CA LEU A 106 -5.49 40.11 35.76
C LEU A 106 -5.40 39.39 37.11
N ALA A 107 -5.28 40.12 38.21
CA ALA A 107 -5.12 39.52 39.54
C ALA A 107 -6.34 38.71 39.96
N PHE A 108 -7.56 39.18 39.64
CA PHE A 108 -8.82 38.47 39.96
C PHE A 108 -8.98 37.12 39.26
N PRO A 109 -8.91 37.02 37.92
CA PRO A 109 -9.00 35.72 37.26
C PRO A 109 -7.80 34.81 37.58
N THR A 110 -6.64 35.37 37.93
CA THR A 110 -5.51 34.54 38.42
C THR A 110 -5.83 33.96 39.79
N LEU A 111 -6.38 34.76 40.71
CA LEU A 111 -6.79 34.35 42.05
C LEU A 111 -7.87 33.27 42.03
N TRP A 112 -8.91 33.41 41.21
CA TRP A 112 -9.99 32.41 41.12
C TRP A 112 -9.56 31.08 40.52
N ASN A 113 -8.45 31.07 39.78
CA ASN A 113 -7.88 29.86 39.17
C ASN A 113 -6.70 29.28 39.96
N CYS A 114 -6.42 29.76 41.17
CA CYS A 114 -5.51 29.07 42.08
C CYS A 114 -6.24 27.88 42.73
N ASP A 115 -5.52 26.80 43.06
CA ASP A 115 -6.12 25.61 43.69
C ASP A 115 -6.75 25.97 45.05
N THR A 116 -6.11 26.90 45.78
CA THR A 116 -6.64 27.49 47.02
C THR A 116 -6.54 29.02 46.97
N PRO A 117 -7.61 29.72 46.54
CA PRO A 117 -7.62 31.19 46.48
C PRO A 117 -7.42 31.83 47.86
N SER A 118 -6.44 32.73 47.98
CA SER A 118 -6.12 33.38 49.26
C SER A 118 -7.08 34.51 49.61
N GLN A 119 -7.79 34.39 50.73
CA GLN A 119 -8.67 35.44 51.27
C GLN A 119 -7.90 36.74 51.56
N GLN A 120 -6.65 36.65 52.03
CA GLN A 120 -5.82 37.83 52.31
C GLN A 120 -5.50 38.60 51.02
N VAL A 121 -5.21 37.88 49.94
CA VAL A 121 -4.98 38.47 48.61
C VAL A 121 -6.26 39.11 48.07
N PHE A 122 -7.41 38.42 48.20
CA PHE A 122 -8.70 38.98 47.82
C PHE A 122 -8.97 40.30 48.55
N ASN A 123 -8.87 40.31 49.89
CA ASN A 123 -9.09 41.50 50.71
C ASN A 123 -8.17 42.65 50.30
N PHE A 124 -6.89 42.39 50.03
CA PHE A 124 -5.98 43.39 49.51
C PHE A 124 -6.45 43.97 48.16
N LEU A 125 -6.88 43.11 47.23
CA LEU A 125 -7.36 43.56 45.92
C LEU A 125 -8.61 44.43 46.05
N ILE A 126 -9.54 44.11 46.98
CA ILE A 126 -10.69 44.96 47.29
C ILE A 126 -10.21 46.35 47.77
N THR A 127 -9.35 46.38 48.79
CA THR A 127 -8.84 47.65 49.36
C THR A 127 -8.07 48.48 48.32
N TYR A 128 -7.28 47.82 47.48
CA TYR A 128 -6.52 48.47 46.40
C TYR A 128 -7.44 49.09 45.34
N GLY A 129 -8.58 48.46 45.04
CA GLY A 129 -9.59 48.98 44.11
C GLY A 129 -10.20 50.30 44.56
N GLY A 130 -10.32 50.53 45.87
CA GLY A 130 -10.86 51.76 46.45
C GLY A 130 -9.93 52.97 46.41
N MET A 131 -8.69 52.84 45.89
CA MET A 131 -7.71 53.92 45.87
C MET A 131 -7.93 54.95 44.74
N SER A 132 -8.71 54.61 43.70
CA SER A 132 -9.12 55.55 42.65
C SER A 132 -10.42 55.10 41.97
N ASN A 133 -11.15 56.03 41.35
CA ASN A 133 -12.40 55.72 40.63
C ASN A 133 -12.17 54.74 39.46
N GLU A 134 -11.04 54.82 38.77
CA GLU A 134 -10.73 53.92 37.66
C GLU A 134 -10.44 52.50 38.12
N LEU A 135 -9.74 52.32 39.25
CA LEU A 135 -9.51 50.99 39.83
C LEU A 135 -10.81 50.40 40.38
N PHE A 136 -11.69 51.23 40.94
CA PHE A 136 -13.00 50.81 41.40
C PHE A 136 -13.87 50.25 40.27
N SER A 137 -13.83 50.85 39.07
CA SER A 137 -14.54 50.30 37.90
C SER A 137 -14.05 48.90 37.48
N ILE A 138 -12.76 48.61 37.66
CA ILE A 138 -12.18 47.29 37.38
C ILE A 138 -12.62 46.29 38.44
N LEU A 139 -12.67 46.72 39.70
CA LEU A 139 -13.15 45.92 40.82
C LEU A 139 -14.61 45.52 40.62
N GLU A 140 -15.50 46.48 40.32
CA GLU A 140 -16.92 46.22 40.10
C GLU A 140 -17.14 45.21 38.96
N ALA A 141 -16.45 45.41 37.83
CA ALA A 141 -16.51 44.48 36.70
C ALA A 141 -15.96 43.08 37.01
N ALA A 142 -15.07 42.93 38.00
CA ALA A 142 -14.55 41.63 38.43
C ALA A 142 -15.51 40.92 39.41
N LEU A 143 -16.35 41.65 40.14
CA LEU A 143 -17.27 41.05 41.12
C LEU A 143 -18.62 40.64 40.53
N VAL A 144 -18.90 41.05 39.29
CA VAL A 144 -20.15 40.74 38.59
C VAL A 144 -19.89 39.68 37.49
N CYS A 145 -20.73 38.65 37.46
CA CYS A 145 -20.76 37.67 36.36
C CYS A 145 -22.15 37.70 35.73
N GLU A 146 -22.26 38.29 34.54
CA GLU A 146 -23.47 38.19 33.74
C GLU A 146 -23.58 36.77 33.16
N ILE A 147 -24.71 36.11 33.40
CA ILE A 147 -25.02 34.82 32.81
C ILE A 147 -25.83 35.08 31.55
N ASP A 148 -25.29 34.70 30.40
CA ASP A 148 -26.02 34.86 29.14
C ASP A 148 -27.37 34.12 29.16
N ASP A 149 -28.40 34.76 28.58
CA ASP A 149 -29.75 34.20 28.46
C ASP A 149 -29.79 32.80 27.85
N TRP A 150 -28.89 32.48 26.91
CA TRP A 150 -28.85 31.16 26.28
C TRP A 150 -28.51 30.04 27.27
N ARG A 151 -27.67 30.31 28.29
CA ARG A 151 -27.34 29.33 29.33
C ARG A 151 -28.51 29.06 30.26
N VAL A 152 -29.27 30.11 30.57
CA VAL A 152 -30.50 30.01 31.37
C VAL A 152 -31.54 29.18 30.61
N LYS A 153 -31.77 29.50 29.33
CA LYS A 153 -32.70 28.76 28.46
C LYS A 153 -32.35 27.28 28.33
N ILE A 154 -31.07 26.93 28.12
CA ILE A 154 -30.62 25.52 28.05
C ILE A 154 -30.89 24.79 29.36
N ASN A 155 -30.58 25.40 30.51
CA ASN A 155 -30.82 24.76 31.80
C ASN A 155 -32.30 24.55 32.10
N ILE A 156 -33.16 25.52 31.76
CA ILE A 156 -34.61 25.38 31.89
C ILE A 156 -35.12 24.24 31.01
N SER A 157 -34.74 24.23 29.72
CA SER A 157 -35.11 23.17 28.78
C SER A 157 -34.65 21.78 29.24
N ARG A 158 -33.47 21.68 29.86
CA ARG A 158 -32.99 20.41 30.45
C ARG A 158 -33.88 19.95 31.60
N ILE A 159 -34.23 20.85 32.52
CA ILE A 159 -35.11 20.53 33.67
C ILE A 159 -36.51 20.14 33.21
N GLU A 160 -37.06 20.83 32.21
CA GLU A 160 -38.36 20.50 31.61
C GLU A 160 -38.32 19.12 30.95
N SER A 161 -37.30 18.83 30.15
CA SER A 161 -37.14 17.50 29.52
C SER A 161 -36.98 16.37 30.55
N GLU A 162 -36.26 16.60 31.65
CA GLU A 162 -36.14 15.63 32.74
C GLU A 162 -37.49 15.35 33.44
N ARG A 163 -38.33 16.38 33.59
CA ARG A 163 -39.68 16.22 34.14
C ARG A 163 -40.60 15.47 33.19
N GLU A 164 -40.64 15.87 31.93
CA GLU A 164 -41.45 15.20 30.90
C GLU A 164 -41.10 13.71 30.78
N LYS A 165 -39.81 13.37 30.80
CA LYS A 165 -39.35 11.97 30.82
C LYS A 165 -39.88 11.20 32.03
N LYS A 166 -39.86 11.82 33.21
CA LYS A 166 -40.35 11.19 34.44
C LYS A 166 -41.86 10.98 34.40
N ASP A 167 -42.61 11.97 33.90
CA ASP A 167 -44.06 11.86 33.74
C ASP A 167 -44.43 10.75 32.74
N ILE A 168 -43.69 10.61 31.64
CA ILE A 168 -43.87 9.50 30.67
C ILE A 168 -43.58 8.15 31.34
N ILE A 169 -42.49 8.02 32.09
CA ILE A 169 -42.15 6.78 32.82
C ILE A 169 -43.26 6.41 33.80
N ASP A 170 -43.75 7.38 34.58
CA ASP A 170 -44.79 7.12 35.58
C ASP A 170 -46.13 6.77 34.92
N SER A 171 -46.49 7.41 33.80
CA SER A 171 -47.65 7.04 32.98
C SER A 171 -47.51 5.61 32.42
N ASN A 172 -46.36 5.30 31.83
CA ASN A 172 -46.08 3.97 31.26
C ASN A 172 -46.21 2.87 32.31
N LYS A 173 -45.80 3.10 33.57
CA LYS A 173 -45.97 2.12 34.66
C LYS A 173 -47.43 1.87 34.99
N VAL A 174 -48.26 2.92 35.01
CA VAL A 174 -49.71 2.79 35.25
C VAL A 174 -50.36 1.99 34.12
N ASP A 175 -50.05 2.34 32.87
CA ASP A 175 -50.60 1.68 31.70
C ASP A 175 -50.13 0.22 31.60
N PHE A 176 -48.84 -0.05 31.87
CA PHE A 176 -48.27 -1.40 31.93
C PHE A 176 -49.01 -2.26 32.96
N GLN A 177 -49.27 -1.72 34.16
CA GLN A 177 -49.95 -2.45 35.23
C GLN A 177 -51.40 -2.84 34.84
N GLN A 178 -52.10 -2.05 34.03
CA GLN A 178 -53.47 -2.34 33.61
C GLN A 178 -53.57 -3.56 32.67
N VAL A 179 -52.55 -3.76 31.83
CA VAL A 179 -52.51 -4.85 30.83
C VAL A 179 -51.40 -5.86 31.10
N ARG A 180 -50.85 -5.87 32.33
CA ARG A 180 -49.70 -6.66 32.74
C ARG A 180 -49.80 -8.15 32.40
N GLU A 181 -50.97 -8.75 32.63
CA GLU A 181 -51.21 -10.17 32.33
C GLU A 181 -51.15 -10.45 30.82
N GLN A 182 -51.67 -9.54 29.99
CA GLN A 182 -51.59 -9.65 28.53
C GLN A 182 -50.17 -9.42 28.01
N ILE A 183 -49.37 -8.58 28.69
CA ILE A 183 -47.95 -8.41 28.37
C ILE A 183 -47.19 -9.69 28.71
N ALA A 184 -47.32 -10.18 29.94
CA ALA A 184 -46.58 -11.34 30.45
C ALA A 184 -46.91 -12.64 29.70
N SER A 185 -48.13 -12.77 29.17
CA SER A 185 -48.55 -13.89 28.31
C SER A 185 -48.14 -13.76 26.84
N GLY A 186 -47.55 -12.63 26.44
CA GLY A 186 -47.16 -12.39 25.04
C GLY A 186 -48.32 -11.95 24.13
N GLU A 187 -49.48 -11.59 24.69
CA GLU A 187 -50.69 -11.23 23.92
C GLU A 187 -50.66 -9.79 23.39
N HIS A 188 -50.13 -8.85 24.18
CA HIS A 188 -50.21 -7.42 23.91
C HIS A 188 -49.08 -6.89 22.99
N LEU A 189 -49.21 -7.05 21.68
CA LEU A 189 -48.17 -6.68 20.68
C LEU A 189 -47.67 -5.23 20.76
N GLY A 190 -48.53 -4.25 21.08
CA GLY A 190 -48.13 -2.84 21.18
C GLY A 190 -47.10 -2.57 22.28
N TRP A 191 -47.31 -3.18 23.46
CA TRP A 191 -46.38 -3.12 24.58
C TRP A 191 -45.14 -3.96 24.32
N LEU A 192 -45.27 -5.15 23.74
CA LEU A 192 -44.11 -5.98 23.39
C LEU A 192 -43.19 -5.28 22.39
N LYS A 193 -43.76 -4.55 21.41
CA LYS A 193 -43.01 -3.64 20.54
C LYS A 193 -42.27 -2.57 21.34
N HIS A 194 -42.97 -1.88 22.24
CA HIS A 194 -42.36 -0.82 23.06
C HIS A 194 -41.21 -1.36 23.94
N ILE A 195 -41.42 -2.51 24.57
CA ILE A 195 -40.41 -3.24 25.36
C ILE A 195 -39.21 -3.59 24.49
N ALA A 196 -39.40 -4.14 23.29
CA ALA A 196 -38.32 -4.50 22.39
C ALA A 196 -37.49 -3.27 21.93
N TYR A 197 -38.14 -2.12 21.74
CA TYR A 197 -37.45 -0.88 21.40
C TYR A 197 -36.59 -0.38 22.57
N ILE A 198 -37.04 -0.51 23.81
CA ILE A 198 -36.21 -0.22 25.00
C ILE A 198 -35.08 -1.26 25.12
N TYR A 199 -35.40 -2.54 24.92
CA TYR A 199 -34.46 -3.66 24.99
C TYR A 199 -33.24 -3.42 24.09
N TYR A 200 -33.47 -3.05 22.82
CA TYR A 200 -32.42 -2.77 21.85
C TYR A 200 -31.93 -1.31 21.81
N ALA A 201 -32.40 -0.44 22.71
CA ALA A 201 -32.10 1.00 22.72
C ALA A 201 -32.40 1.71 21.38
N LEU A 202 -33.53 1.38 20.75
CA LEU A 202 -33.98 1.99 19.49
C LEU A 202 -34.60 3.38 19.70
N TYR A 203 -34.90 3.77 20.94
CA TYR A 203 -35.34 5.13 21.27
C TYR A 203 -34.15 6.02 21.63
N ASN A 204 -34.16 7.27 21.15
CA ASN A 204 -33.06 8.23 21.34
C ASN A 204 -32.79 8.59 22.81
N ASP A 205 -33.76 8.38 23.70
CA ASP A 205 -33.71 8.69 25.12
C ASP A 205 -33.35 7.49 26.01
N VAL A 206 -33.13 6.30 25.42
CA VAL A 206 -32.65 5.10 26.11
C VAL A 206 -31.13 5.04 26.04
N ASP A 207 -30.47 4.80 27.18
CA ASP A 207 -29.02 4.71 27.25
C ASP A 207 -28.52 3.38 26.65
N GLU A 208 -27.93 3.46 25.46
CA GLU A 208 -27.32 2.34 24.74
C GLU A 208 -26.17 1.65 25.51
N LYS A 209 -25.58 2.30 26.52
CA LYS A 209 -24.48 1.72 27.31
C LYS A 209 -24.95 0.76 28.39
N LEU A 210 -26.22 0.84 28.79
CA LEU A 210 -26.81 -0.04 29.78
C LEU A 210 -27.09 -1.41 29.17
N THR A 211 -27.10 -2.46 30.00
CA THR A 211 -27.58 -3.79 29.61
C THR A 211 -29.09 -3.75 29.31
N CYS A 212 -29.60 -4.73 28.54
CA CYS A 212 -31.03 -4.78 28.21
C CYS A 212 -31.93 -4.77 29.48
N PHE A 213 -31.52 -5.49 30.53
CA PHE A 213 -32.23 -5.51 31.82
C PHE A 213 -32.22 -4.14 32.50
N GLU A 214 -31.06 -3.47 32.55
CA GLU A 214 -30.94 -2.14 33.15
C GLU A 214 -31.76 -1.09 32.38
N ARG A 215 -31.78 -1.16 31.04
CA ARG A 215 -32.64 -0.28 30.21
C ARG A 215 -34.11 -0.45 30.58
N LEU A 216 -34.60 -1.69 30.59
CA LEU A 216 -35.98 -2.00 30.95
C LEU A 216 -36.30 -1.62 32.40
N SER A 217 -35.40 -1.90 33.34
CA SER A 217 -35.56 -1.51 34.75
C SER A 217 -35.62 0.01 34.92
N SER A 218 -34.81 0.77 34.19
CA SER A 218 -34.85 2.23 34.24
C SER A 218 -36.19 2.80 33.75
N SER A 219 -36.80 2.17 32.75
CA SER A 219 -38.04 2.64 32.12
C SER A 219 -39.31 2.12 32.80
N LEU A 220 -39.30 0.90 33.33
CA LEU A 220 -40.48 0.21 33.87
C LEU A 220 -40.34 -0.07 35.38
N GLY A 221 -39.13 -0.30 35.87
CA GLY A 221 -38.84 -0.75 37.24
C GLY A 221 -38.64 -2.27 37.33
N ASP A 222 -37.81 -2.71 38.27
CA ASP A 222 -37.33 -4.11 38.38
C ASP A 222 -38.45 -5.16 38.35
N ASN A 223 -39.56 -4.91 39.06
CA ASN A 223 -40.67 -5.86 39.15
C ASN A 223 -41.37 -6.09 37.80
N TYR A 224 -41.48 -5.06 36.95
CA TYR A 224 -42.13 -5.17 35.63
C TYR A 224 -41.17 -5.65 34.56
N THR A 225 -39.86 -5.46 34.74
CA THR A 225 -38.84 -5.97 33.81
C THR A 225 -38.91 -7.49 33.65
N ILE A 226 -39.15 -8.22 34.74
CA ILE A 226 -39.27 -9.69 34.70
C ILE A 226 -40.48 -10.12 33.87
N ASP A 227 -41.62 -9.46 34.04
CA ASP A 227 -42.84 -9.76 33.26
C ASP A 227 -42.70 -9.35 31.80
N ALA A 228 -42.01 -8.22 31.54
CA ALA A 228 -41.71 -7.76 30.19
C ALA A 228 -40.86 -8.79 29.43
N ILE A 229 -39.78 -9.28 30.05
CA ILE A 229 -38.92 -10.34 29.49
C ILE A 229 -39.70 -11.65 29.31
N SER A 230 -40.50 -12.03 30.30
CA SER A 230 -41.35 -13.23 30.22
C SER A 230 -42.34 -13.14 29.05
N GLY A 231 -42.93 -11.96 28.83
CA GLY A 231 -43.81 -11.67 27.71
C GLY A 231 -43.14 -11.78 26.35
N LEU A 232 -41.88 -11.30 26.22
CA LEU A 232 -41.09 -11.45 25.01
C LEU A 232 -40.82 -12.94 24.69
N VAL A 233 -40.51 -13.75 25.69
CA VAL A 233 -40.29 -15.19 25.50
C VAL A 233 -41.62 -15.91 25.19
N ALA A 234 -42.71 -15.57 25.89
CA ALA A 234 -44.03 -16.14 25.68
C ALA A 234 -44.58 -15.84 24.27
N LEU A 235 -44.25 -14.67 23.71
CA LEU A 235 -44.60 -14.29 22.33
C LEU A 235 -44.19 -15.35 21.29
N LEU A 236 -43.05 -16.02 21.50
CA LEU A 236 -42.55 -17.05 20.58
C LEU A 236 -43.45 -18.30 20.50
N GLY A 237 -44.33 -18.50 21.48
CA GLY A 237 -45.26 -19.63 21.52
C GLY A 237 -46.61 -19.37 20.82
N ARG A 238 -46.79 -18.18 20.24
CA ARG A 238 -48.04 -17.82 19.57
C ARG A 238 -48.25 -18.58 18.27
N ALA A 239 -49.51 -18.91 17.98
CA ALA A 239 -49.89 -19.62 16.76
C ALA A 239 -49.99 -18.69 15.52
N ASP A 240 -50.11 -17.38 15.73
CA ASP A 240 -50.29 -16.36 14.68
C ASP A 240 -48.99 -15.59 14.36
N LEU A 241 -47.83 -16.17 14.67
CA LEU A 241 -46.53 -15.64 14.24
C LEU A 241 -46.40 -15.67 12.71
N PRO A 242 -45.69 -14.70 12.12
CA PRO A 242 -45.60 -14.59 10.67
C PRO A 242 -44.81 -15.77 10.10
N SER A 243 -45.31 -16.38 9.03
CA SER A 243 -44.53 -17.33 8.26
C SER A 243 -43.41 -16.62 7.49
N ILE A 244 -42.44 -17.39 6.97
CA ILE A 244 -41.39 -16.86 6.09
C ILE A 244 -42.01 -16.14 4.88
N ASP A 245 -43.12 -16.67 4.35
CA ASP A 245 -43.85 -16.06 3.23
C ASP A 245 -44.51 -14.75 3.63
N ASP A 246 -45.08 -14.64 4.83
CA ASP A 246 -45.64 -13.38 5.32
C ASP A 246 -44.57 -12.31 5.46
N ILE A 247 -43.39 -12.70 5.98
CA ILE A 247 -42.24 -11.81 6.10
C ILE A 247 -41.78 -11.37 4.71
N ASN A 248 -41.54 -12.30 3.79
CA ASN A 248 -41.08 -11.97 2.45
C ASN A 248 -42.11 -11.13 1.66
N ASN A 249 -43.40 -11.47 1.73
CA ASN A 249 -44.45 -10.74 1.03
C ASN A 249 -44.63 -9.30 1.54
N SER A 250 -44.33 -9.03 2.81
CA SER A 250 -44.41 -7.65 3.29
C SER A 250 -43.30 -6.75 2.72
N LEU A 251 -42.19 -7.31 2.19
CA LEU A 251 -41.22 -6.54 1.39
C LEU A 251 -41.85 -6.03 0.09
N ILE A 252 -42.64 -6.86 -0.61
CA ILE A 252 -43.31 -6.47 -1.86
C ILE A 252 -44.34 -5.36 -1.58
N LYS A 253 -45.06 -5.48 -0.46
CA LYS A 253 -46.10 -4.52 -0.07
C LYS A 253 -45.54 -3.23 0.53
N GLY A 254 -44.25 -3.18 0.87
CA GLY A 254 -43.65 -2.08 1.62
C GLY A 254 -44.19 -1.97 3.05
N GLU A 255 -44.73 -3.07 3.59
CA GLU A 255 -45.31 -3.13 4.93
C GLU A 255 -44.21 -3.42 5.96
N TYR A 256 -44.23 -2.67 7.06
CA TYR A 256 -43.26 -2.79 8.14
C TYR A 256 -43.96 -2.97 9.48
N TYR A 257 -43.66 -4.07 10.16
CA TYR A 257 -44.29 -4.43 11.43
C TYR A 257 -43.28 -4.28 12.57
N GLU A 258 -43.34 -3.14 13.25
CA GLU A 258 -42.40 -2.78 14.32
C GLU A 258 -42.35 -3.80 15.47
N TRP A 259 -43.45 -4.51 15.73
CA TRP A 259 -43.51 -5.49 16.80
C TRP A 259 -42.66 -6.75 16.52
N TRP A 260 -42.16 -6.95 15.30
CA TRP A 260 -41.25 -8.06 15.00
C TRP A 260 -39.91 -7.97 15.74
N TYR A 261 -39.47 -6.79 16.18
CA TYR A 261 -38.33 -6.69 17.09
C TYR A 261 -38.58 -7.41 18.42
N ALA A 262 -39.84 -7.54 18.85
CA ALA A 262 -40.18 -8.30 20.06
C ALA A 262 -39.95 -9.81 19.88
N ILE A 263 -40.14 -10.33 18.66
CA ILE A 263 -39.80 -11.72 18.33
C ILE A 263 -38.29 -11.92 18.45
N LEU A 264 -37.48 -11.01 17.90
CA LEU A 264 -36.02 -11.08 18.02
C LEU A 264 -35.55 -10.96 19.48
N ALA A 265 -36.09 -10.01 20.25
CA ALA A 265 -35.77 -9.86 21.66
C ALA A 265 -36.17 -11.11 22.48
N GLY A 266 -37.34 -11.68 22.20
CA GLY A 266 -37.77 -12.95 22.78
C GLY A 266 -36.83 -14.11 22.47
N SER A 267 -36.28 -14.17 21.25
CA SER A 267 -35.32 -15.21 20.86
C SER A 267 -33.97 -15.06 21.59
N ASP A 268 -33.54 -13.83 21.84
CA ASP A 268 -32.31 -13.55 22.59
C ASP A 268 -32.43 -14.01 24.05
N GLU A 269 -33.56 -13.71 24.67
CA GLU A 269 -33.87 -14.16 26.03
C GLU A 269 -34.10 -15.67 26.11
N LEU A 270 -34.77 -16.28 25.12
CA LEU A 270 -34.91 -17.73 25.05
C LEU A 270 -33.54 -18.42 24.94
N TRP A 271 -32.62 -17.84 24.17
CA TRP A 271 -31.24 -18.29 24.07
C TRP A 271 -30.52 -18.21 25.41
N ASN A 272 -30.65 -17.09 26.13
CA ASN A 272 -30.07 -16.93 27.47
C ASN A 272 -30.62 -17.95 28.49
N LEU A 273 -31.88 -18.37 28.35
CA LEU A 273 -32.53 -19.34 29.24
C LEU A 273 -32.17 -20.80 28.94
N LYS A 274 -32.17 -21.21 27.66
CA LYS A 274 -32.03 -22.63 27.27
C LYS A 274 -30.69 -22.98 26.63
N GLY A 275 -30.02 -22.02 25.99
CA GLY A 275 -28.66 -22.16 25.42
C GLY A 275 -28.45 -23.24 24.36
N ASP A 276 -29.49 -23.90 23.86
CA ASP A 276 -29.37 -25.00 22.89
C ASP A 276 -30.31 -24.81 21.69
N ILE A 277 -29.68 -24.46 20.55
CA ILE A 277 -30.35 -24.20 19.28
C ILE A 277 -30.84 -25.49 18.61
N THR A 278 -30.32 -26.65 19.00
CA THR A 278 -30.70 -27.94 18.40
C THR A 278 -32.12 -28.36 18.79
N LEU A 279 -32.61 -27.86 19.92
CA LEU A 279 -33.94 -28.12 20.44
C LEU A 279 -35.02 -27.18 19.86
N TRP A 280 -34.62 -26.14 19.12
CA TRP A 280 -35.56 -25.19 18.53
C TRP A 280 -36.14 -25.79 17.24
N ASP A 281 -37.43 -25.57 17.04
CA ASP A 281 -38.15 -26.09 15.89
C ASP A 281 -37.69 -25.41 14.59
N ASN A 282 -37.82 -26.12 13.47
CA ASN A 282 -37.35 -25.64 12.18
C ASN A 282 -38.08 -24.36 11.73
N GLU A 283 -39.38 -24.24 12.00
CA GLU A 283 -40.18 -23.12 11.49
C GLU A 283 -39.89 -21.83 12.27
N LEU A 284 -39.73 -21.92 13.59
CA LEU A 284 -39.23 -20.84 14.43
C LEU A 284 -37.85 -20.39 13.97
N LEU A 285 -36.91 -21.32 13.76
CA LEU A 285 -35.58 -20.97 13.29
C LEU A 285 -35.61 -20.26 11.95
N LYS A 286 -36.36 -20.79 10.96
CA LYS A 286 -36.47 -20.13 9.66
C LYS A 286 -37.09 -18.74 9.76
N MET A 287 -38.14 -18.56 10.58
CA MET A 287 -38.75 -17.25 10.84
C MET A 287 -37.73 -16.28 11.44
N LEU A 288 -37.01 -16.69 12.48
CA LEU A 288 -36.02 -15.86 13.16
C LEU A 288 -34.85 -15.47 12.24
N ILE A 289 -34.34 -16.42 11.45
CA ILE A 289 -33.31 -16.17 10.44
C ILE A 289 -33.80 -15.15 9.40
N THR A 290 -35.06 -15.27 8.96
CA THR A 290 -35.67 -14.35 7.99
C THR A 290 -35.85 -12.95 8.57
N LEU A 291 -36.28 -12.85 9.84
CA LEU A 291 -36.40 -11.58 10.55
C LEU A 291 -35.03 -10.93 10.78
N ASP A 292 -34.02 -11.68 11.21
CA ASP A 292 -32.64 -11.19 11.38
C ASP A 292 -32.05 -10.67 10.06
N ALA A 293 -32.26 -11.38 8.96
CA ALA A 293 -31.79 -10.94 7.64
C ALA A 293 -32.47 -9.64 7.16
N ARG A 294 -33.61 -9.27 7.75
CA ARG A 294 -34.41 -8.10 7.38
C ARG A 294 -34.24 -6.93 8.34
N LEU A 295 -34.25 -7.21 9.64
CA LEU A 295 -34.27 -6.21 10.70
C LEU A 295 -32.85 -5.94 11.17
N SER A 296 -32.26 -4.86 10.66
CA SER A 296 -30.98 -4.37 11.19
C SER A 296 -31.18 -3.76 12.57
N ILE A 297 -30.48 -4.30 13.56
CA ILE A 297 -30.37 -3.70 14.89
C ILE A 297 -29.02 -3.00 14.93
N HIS A 298 -29.02 -1.68 15.11
CA HIS A 298 -27.81 -0.88 15.17
C HIS A 298 -27.46 -0.57 16.62
N VAL A 299 -26.22 -0.83 17.03
CA VAL A 299 -25.70 -0.52 18.36
C VAL A 299 -24.47 0.36 18.19
N LYS A 300 -24.27 1.29 19.12
CA LYS A 300 -23.10 2.17 19.10
C LYS A 300 -22.11 1.76 20.15
N GLU A 301 -20.91 1.42 19.71
CA GLU A 301 -19.76 1.10 20.56
C GLU A 301 -18.66 2.12 20.25
N ASP A 302 -18.19 2.88 21.25
CA ASP A 302 -17.06 3.81 21.13
C ASP A 302 -17.13 4.80 19.95
N ASN A 303 -18.31 5.39 19.71
CA ASN A 303 -18.64 6.28 18.57
C ASN A 303 -18.68 5.61 17.19
N VAL A 304 -18.65 4.28 17.12
CA VAL A 304 -18.86 3.50 15.89
C VAL A 304 -20.23 2.84 15.95
N ILE A 305 -21.03 3.00 14.90
CA ILE A 305 -22.30 2.28 14.75
C ILE A 305 -22.00 0.91 14.15
N THR A 306 -22.25 -0.16 14.89
CA THR A 306 -22.14 -1.56 14.46
C THR A 306 -23.53 -2.18 14.34
N ILE A 307 -23.62 -3.31 13.63
CA ILE A 307 -24.85 -4.11 13.57
C ILE A 307 -24.77 -5.13 14.70
N TYR A 308 -25.78 -5.14 15.57
CA TYR A 308 -25.91 -6.11 16.63
C TYR A 308 -26.12 -7.51 16.03
N SER A 309 -25.23 -8.43 16.38
CA SER A 309 -25.29 -9.82 15.94
C SER A 309 -25.98 -10.65 17.02
N LEU A 310 -27.16 -11.19 16.70
CA LEU A 310 -27.90 -12.06 17.63
C LEU A 310 -27.03 -13.26 18.07
N PRO A 311 -26.85 -13.50 19.38
CA PRO A 311 -25.94 -14.53 19.89
C PRO A 311 -26.21 -15.92 19.32
N TRP A 312 -27.47 -16.31 19.20
CA TRP A 312 -27.88 -17.62 18.70
C TRP A 312 -27.54 -17.84 17.22
N LYS A 313 -27.37 -16.78 16.41
CA LYS A 313 -27.12 -16.90 14.96
C LYS A 313 -25.84 -17.66 14.66
N LYS A 314 -24.78 -17.41 15.42
CA LYS A 314 -23.51 -18.14 15.30
C LYS A 314 -23.71 -19.64 15.55
N TYR A 315 -24.57 -20.00 16.50
CA TYR A 315 -24.84 -21.39 16.85
C TYR A 315 -25.74 -22.07 15.82
N VAL A 316 -26.67 -21.34 15.19
CA VAL A 316 -27.41 -21.83 14.02
C VAL A 316 -26.43 -22.18 12.89
N ILE A 317 -25.48 -21.30 12.58
CA ILE A 317 -24.46 -21.57 11.56
C ILE A 317 -23.62 -22.80 11.91
N LEU A 318 -23.23 -22.97 13.18
CA LEU A 318 -22.40 -24.10 13.61
C LEU A 318 -23.12 -25.46 13.66
N TYR A 319 -24.37 -25.49 14.13
CA TYR A 319 -25.07 -26.75 14.44
C TYR A 319 -26.26 -27.04 13.51
N ARG A 320 -26.74 -26.05 12.75
CA ARG A 320 -27.90 -26.14 11.84
C ARG A 320 -27.61 -25.46 10.49
N GLU A 321 -26.38 -25.58 10.00
CA GLU A 321 -25.89 -24.90 8.78
C GLU A 321 -26.80 -25.14 7.56
N VAL A 322 -27.23 -26.38 7.33
CA VAL A 322 -28.11 -26.73 6.19
C VAL A 322 -29.41 -25.93 6.23
N LEU A 323 -30.07 -25.87 7.39
CA LEU A 323 -31.30 -25.11 7.57
C LEU A 323 -31.07 -23.60 7.33
N PHE A 324 -29.94 -23.08 7.80
CA PHE A 324 -29.55 -21.69 7.60
C PHE A 324 -29.40 -21.37 6.10
N ILE A 325 -28.64 -22.19 5.38
CA ILE A 325 -28.39 -22.04 3.95
C ILE A 325 -29.68 -22.20 3.14
N GLU A 326 -30.55 -23.16 3.47
CA GLU A 326 -31.86 -23.34 2.84
C GLU A 326 -32.75 -22.09 3.02
N THR A 327 -32.79 -21.54 4.24
CA THR A 327 -33.59 -20.34 4.55
C THR A 327 -33.08 -19.13 3.78
N TYR A 328 -31.77 -18.90 3.82
CA TYR A 328 -31.13 -17.81 3.08
C TYR A 328 -31.30 -17.97 1.56
N SER A 329 -31.21 -19.21 1.04
CA SER A 329 -31.50 -19.51 -0.36
C SER A 329 -32.92 -19.11 -0.74
N TYR A 330 -33.90 -19.44 0.09
CA TYR A 330 -35.29 -19.07 -0.12
C TYR A 330 -35.49 -17.54 -0.18
N ILE A 331 -34.91 -16.81 0.76
CA ILE A 331 -34.97 -15.34 0.81
C ILE A 331 -34.34 -14.72 -0.44
N ILE A 332 -33.15 -15.19 -0.84
CA ILE A 332 -32.45 -14.67 -2.02
C ILE A 332 -33.24 -14.97 -3.29
N ASP A 333 -33.75 -16.19 -3.46
CA ASP A 333 -34.55 -16.58 -4.62
C ASP A 333 -35.79 -15.70 -4.74
N PHE A 334 -36.49 -15.47 -3.63
CA PHE A 334 -37.65 -14.59 -3.57
C PHE A 334 -37.28 -13.15 -3.99
N CYS A 335 -36.20 -12.60 -3.45
CA CYS A 335 -35.78 -11.23 -3.73
C CYS A 335 -35.32 -11.03 -5.18
N ILE A 336 -34.54 -11.96 -5.75
CA ILE A 336 -34.11 -11.90 -7.16
C ILE A 336 -35.33 -12.03 -8.08
N LYS A 337 -36.24 -12.97 -7.82
CA LYS A 337 -37.46 -13.18 -8.61
C LYS A 337 -38.34 -11.91 -8.66
N ASN A 338 -38.36 -11.14 -7.58
CA ASN A 338 -39.09 -9.88 -7.47
C ASN A 338 -38.25 -8.63 -7.83
N LYS A 339 -37.04 -8.81 -8.38
CA LYS A 339 -36.16 -7.74 -8.91
C LYS A 339 -35.73 -6.69 -7.88
N PHE A 340 -35.59 -7.07 -6.62
CA PHE A 340 -34.99 -6.19 -5.62
C PHE A 340 -33.56 -5.82 -6.03
N GLN A 341 -33.15 -4.57 -5.85
CA GLN A 341 -31.79 -4.12 -6.20
C GLN A 341 -30.76 -4.43 -5.13
N HIS A 342 -31.19 -4.42 -3.86
CA HIS A 342 -30.34 -4.66 -2.70
C HIS A 342 -30.88 -5.86 -1.94
N ILE A 343 -30.08 -6.91 -1.81
CA ILE A 343 -30.44 -8.13 -1.08
C ILE A 343 -29.44 -8.33 0.05
N VAL A 344 -29.84 -7.95 1.27
CA VAL A 344 -29.01 -8.08 2.48
C VAL A 344 -28.56 -9.53 2.68
N ALA A 345 -29.46 -10.49 2.48
CA ALA A 345 -29.16 -11.92 2.60
C ALA A 345 -28.06 -12.38 1.64
N LEU A 346 -28.08 -11.92 0.38
CA LEU A 346 -27.05 -12.25 -0.61
C LEU A 346 -25.72 -11.61 -0.21
N ASN A 347 -25.74 -10.33 0.15
CA ASN A 347 -24.53 -9.63 0.57
C ASN A 347 -23.87 -10.30 1.79
N TYR A 348 -24.68 -10.79 2.74
CA TYR A 348 -24.21 -11.55 3.89
C TYR A 348 -23.51 -12.85 3.45
N ILE A 349 -24.14 -13.68 2.60
CA ILE A 349 -23.54 -14.94 2.12
C ILE A 349 -22.20 -14.72 1.41
N LEU A 350 -22.09 -13.67 0.59
CA LEU A 350 -20.87 -13.42 -0.18
C LEU A 350 -19.68 -12.99 0.69
N HIS A 351 -19.92 -12.41 1.88
CA HIS A 351 -18.88 -11.80 2.71
C HIS A 351 -18.66 -12.50 4.07
N GLU A 352 -19.59 -13.33 4.52
CA GLU A 352 -19.51 -14.05 5.80
C GLU A 352 -18.47 -15.17 5.76
N LYS A 353 -17.45 -15.07 6.60
CA LYS A 353 -16.32 -16.02 6.63
C LYS A 353 -16.59 -17.27 7.45
N SER A 354 -17.63 -17.26 8.30
CA SER A 354 -17.98 -18.43 9.12
C SER A 354 -18.69 -19.55 8.35
N LEU A 355 -19.21 -19.26 7.16
CA LEU A 355 -19.85 -20.25 6.28
C LEU A 355 -18.80 -21.05 5.51
N GLN A 356 -19.04 -22.35 5.34
CA GLN A 356 -18.13 -23.19 4.56
C GLN A 356 -18.36 -23.02 3.06
N ASP A 357 -17.26 -22.84 2.31
CA ASP A 357 -17.28 -22.76 0.84
C ASP A 357 -18.00 -23.96 0.19
N SER A 358 -17.94 -25.15 0.79
CA SER A 358 -18.63 -26.36 0.31
C SER A 358 -20.15 -26.22 0.19
N HIS A 359 -20.78 -25.39 1.04
CA HIS A 359 -22.22 -25.13 1.01
C HIS A 359 -22.57 -23.86 0.23
N VAL A 360 -21.71 -22.83 0.30
CA VAL A 360 -21.98 -21.54 -0.34
C VAL A 360 -21.76 -21.61 -1.86
N ILE A 361 -20.73 -22.31 -2.33
CA ILE A 361 -20.40 -22.42 -3.75
C ILE A 361 -21.58 -22.98 -4.57
N PRO A 362 -22.19 -24.14 -4.21
CA PRO A 362 -23.35 -24.66 -4.94
C PRO A 362 -24.52 -23.66 -4.99
N LEU A 363 -24.73 -22.90 -3.91
CA LEU A 363 -25.78 -21.91 -3.83
C LEU A 363 -25.54 -20.72 -4.78
N VAL A 364 -24.33 -20.15 -4.78
CA VAL A 364 -23.96 -19.04 -5.65
C VAL A 364 -23.97 -19.47 -7.12
N MET A 365 -23.46 -20.67 -7.43
CA MET A 365 -23.55 -21.27 -8.76
C MET A 365 -25.00 -21.48 -9.21
N TYR A 366 -25.87 -21.96 -8.33
CA TYR A 366 -27.30 -22.10 -8.60
C TYR A 366 -27.94 -20.77 -8.99
N PHE A 367 -27.68 -19.68 -8.25
CA PHE A 367 -28.24 -18.37 -8.58
C PHE A 367 -27.68 -17.80 -9.89
N ALA A 368 -26.37 -17.95 -10.12
CA ALA A 368 -25.74 -17.49 -11.36
C ALA A 368 -26.30 -18.23 -12.59
N LYS A 369 -26.63 -19.52 -12.44
CA LYS A 369 -27.26 -20.34 -13.49
C LYS A 369 -28.75 -20.05 -13.67
N LYS A 370 -29.49 -19.83 -12.59
CA LYS A 370 -30.95 -19.59 -12.61
C LYS A 370 -31.30 -18.19 -13.08
N TYR A 371 -30.50 -17.18 -12.71
CA TYR A 371 -30.72 -15.77 -13.02
C TYR A 371 -29.52 -15.12 -13.74
N PRO A 372 -29.06 -15.67 -14.89
CA PRO A 372 -27.87 -15.18 -15.58
C PRO A 372 -28.04 -13.79 -16.21
N ASP A 373 -29.27 -13.26 -16.23
CA ASP A 373 -29.62 -11.94 -16.78
C ASP A 373 -30.14 -10.95 -15.71
N ASP A 374 -29.83 -11.21 -14.44
CA ASP A 374 -30.09 -10.27 -13.36
C ASP A 374 -29.04 -9.14 -13.34
N ILE A 375 -29.46 -7.92 -13.68
CA ILE A 375 -28.55 -6.77 -13.84
C ILE A 375 -27.90 -6.36 -12.51
N ASN A 376 -28.57 -6.60 -11.38
CA ASN A 376 -28.14 -6.07 -10.09
C ASN A 376 -27.08 -6.96 -9.43
N HIS A 377 -27.15 -8.27 -9.63
CA HIS A 377 -26.37 -9.22 -8.84
C HIS A 377 -25.40 -10.08 -9.65
N THR A 378 -25.59 -10.25 -10.97
CA THR A 378 -24.76 -11.16 -11.78
C THR A 378 -23.27 -10.84 -11.64
N GLN A 379 -22.90 -9.56 -11.60
CA GLN A 379 -21.51 -9.15 -11.41
C GLN A 379 -20.95 -9.68 -10.08
N SER A 380 -21.62 -9.42 -8.95
CA SER A 380 -21.16 -9.86 -7.63
C SER A 380 -21.10 -11.39 -7.51
N LEU A 381 -22.04 -12.11 -8.13
CA LEU A 381 -22.01 -13.58 -8.17
C LEU A 381 -20.78 -14.09 -8.95
N VAL A 382 -20.55 -13.56 -10.16
CA VAL A 382 -19.42 -13.96 -11.02
C VAL A 382 -18.09 -13.58 -10.39
N GLU A 383 -18.00 -12.39 -9.82
CA GLU A 383 -16.82 -11.91 -9.10
C GLU A 383 -16.45 -12.84 -7.95
N TRP A 384 -17.43 -13.19 -7.11
CA TRP A 384 -17.21 -14.10 -5.98
C TRP A 384 -16.78 -15.49 -6.45
N LEU A 385 -17.37 -16.00 -7.53
CA LEU A 385 -17.02 -17.31 -8.11
C LEU A 385 -15.61 -17.31 -8.73
N LEU A 386 -15.21 -16.26 -9.44
CA LEU A 386 -13.88 -16.14 -10.05
C LEU A 386 -12.74 -16.23 -9.03
N GLU A 387 -12.98 -15.88 -7.77
CA GLU A 387 -12.02 -16.00 -6.68
C GLU A 387 -11.80 -17.45 -6.19
N ARG A 388 -12.59 -18.43 -6.64
CA ARG A 388 -12.54 -19.83 -6.18
C ARG A 388 -11.99 -20.78 -7.26
N PRO A 389 -10.72 -21.22 -7.16
CA PRO A 389 -10.11 -22.11 -8.15
C PRO A 389 -10.84 -23.45 -8.34
N GLN A 390 -11.46 -23.98 -7.27
CA GLN A 390 -12.12 -25.28 -7.26
C GLN A 390 -13.32 -25.39 -8.22
N ILE A 391 -13.95 -24.27 -8.61
CA ILE A 391 -15.09 -24.25 -9.53
C ILE A 391 -14.77 -23.63 -10.88
N ARG A 392 -13.48 -23.45 -11.18
CA ARG A 392 -13.02 -22.85 -12.45
C ARG A 392 -13.62 -23.55 -13.67
N GLY A 393 -13.68 -24.88 -13.67
CA GLY A 393 -14.23 -25.68 -14.77
C GLY A 393 -15.74 -25.46 -14.95
N GLU A 394 -16.52 -25.60 -13.88
CA GLU A 394 -17.98 -25.39 -13.92
C GLU A 394 -18.36 -23.95 -14.29
N LEU A 395 -17.61 -22.97 -13.77
CA LEU A 395 -17.80 -21.57 -14.11
C LEU A 395 -17.45 -21.29 -15.57
N LEU A 396 -16.40 -21.92 -16.11
CA LEU A 396 -16.03 -21.81 -17.51
C LEU A 396 -17.16 -22.33 -18.41
N GLU A 397 -17.66 -23.55 -18.14
CA GLU A 397 -18.79 -24.12 -18.87
C GLU A 397 -20.02 -23.21 -18.84
N LEU A 398 -20.35 -22.66 -17.66
CA LEU A 398 -21.45 -21.72 -17.50
C LEU A 398 -21.23 -20.44 -18.31
N SER A 399 -20.03 -19.86 -18.24
CA SER A 399 -19.68 -18.63 -18.96
C SER A 399 -19.75 -18.82 -20.48
N GLN A 400 -19.25 -19.94 -21.01
CA GLN A 400 -19.34 -20.30 -22.42
C GLN A 400 -20.81 -20.46 -22.86
N LEU A 401 -21.63 -21.13 -22.04
CA LEU A 401 -23.06 -21.26 -22.29
C LEU A 401 -23.75 -19.89 -22.36
N MET A 402 -23.40 -18.95 -21.49
CA MET A 402 -23.98 -17.61 -21.47
C MET A 402 -23.49 -16.73 -22.62
N VAL A 403 -22.22 -16.82 -22.99
CA VAL A 403 -21.65 -16.13 -24.17
C VAL A 403 -22.34 -16.59 -25.45
N ASN A 404 -22.66 -17.89 -25.58
CA ASN A 404 -23.41 -18.45 -26.71
C ASN A 404 -24.88 -17.98 -26.77
N ARG A 405 -25.40 -17.33 -25.73
CA ARG A 405 -26.74 -16.72 -25.69
C ARG A 405 -26.73 -15.24 -26.04
N ARG A 406 -25.74 -14.80 -26.82
CA ARG A 406 -25.65 -13.44 -27.38
C ARG A 406 -26.98 -13.07 -28.06
N GLY A 407 -27.54 -11.92 -27.69
CA GLY A 407 -28.84 -11.42 -28.18
C GLY A 407 -30.06 -11.80 -27.35
N VAL A 408 -29.94 -12.77 -26.43
CA VAL A 408 -30.98 -13.07 -25.43
C VAL A 408 -30.70 -12.33 -24.12
N LEU A 409 -29.45 -12.34 -23.68
CA LEU A 409 -29.01 -11.61 -22.48
C LEU A 409 -28.97 -10.11 -22.74
N LYS A 410 -29.25 -9.31 -21.71
CA LYS A 410 -28.99 -7.88 -21.74
C LYS A 410 -27.49 -7.64 -21.90
N LYS A 411 -27.16 -6.56 -22.62
CA LYS A 411 -25.79 -6.22 -23.00
C LYS A 411 -24.81 -6.25 -21.82
N VAL A 412 -25.18 -5.64 -20.69
CA VAL A 412 -24.34 -5.59 -19.47
C VAL A 412 -24.01 -6.99 -18.94
N ASN A 413 -25.00 -7.87 -18.84
CA ASN A 413 -24.80 -9.24 -18.32
C ASN A 413 -24.02 -10.11 -19.31
N TYR A 414 -24.31 -9.97 -20.60
CA TYR A 414 -23.51 -10.61 -21.65
C TYR A 414 -22.03 -10.20 -21.54
N HIS A 415 -21.72 -8.92 -21.32
CA HIS A 415 -20.34 -8.47 -21.12
C HIS A 415 -19.70 -9.07 -19.86
N ILE A 416 -20.43 -9.19 -18.74
CA ILE A 416 -19.93 -9.84 -17.52
C ILE A 416 -19.50 -11.28 -17.84
N TRP A 417 -20.37 -12.05 -18.52
CA TRP A 417 -20.08 -13.44 -18.90
C TRP A 417 -18.94 -13.56 -19.91
N LEU A 418 -18.84 -12.64 -20.87
CA LEU A 418 -17.74 -12.60 -21.84
C LEU A 418 -16.39 -12.33 -21.15
N VAL A 419 -16.34 -11.35 -20.25
CA VAL A 419 -15.13 -11.07 -19.47
C VAL A 419 -14.76 -12.27 -18.59
N CYS A 420 -15.73 -12.88 -17.90
CA CYS A 420 -15.52 -14.10 -17.14
C CYS A 420 -14.91 -15.21 -18.01
N CYS A 421 -15.50 -15.48 -19.17
CA CYS A 421 -15.02 -16.50 -20.12
C CYS A 421 -13.58 -16.20 -20.58
N TYR A 422 -13.24 -14.94 -20.87
CA TYR A 422 -11.88 -14.55 -21.28
C TYR A 422 -10.85 -14.64 -20.15
N LEU A 423 -11.24 -14.35 -18.91
CA LEU A 423 -10.35 -14.51 -17.75
C LEU A 423 -10.06 -15.99 -17.47
N LEU A 424 -11.01 -16.88 -17.77
CA LEU A 424 -10.90 -18.32 -17.54
C LEU A 424 -10.23 -19.08 -18.70
N GLU A 425 -10.55 -18.73 -19.95
CA GLU A 425 -10.07 -19.41 -21.16
C GLU A 425 -9.73 -18.37 -22.26
N PRO A 426 -8.59 -17.67 -22.13
CA PRO A 426 -8.27 -16.52 -22.97
C PRO A 426 -8.11 -16.87 -24.45
N GLU A 427 -7.53 -18.03 -24.78
CA GLU A 427 -7.27 -18.43 -26.16
C GLU A 427 -8.57 -18.60 -26.96
N GLN A 428 -9.57 -19.25 -26.37
CA GLN A 428 -10.85 -19.49 -27.04
C GLN A 428 -11.71 -18.23 -27.13
N ALA A 429 -11.67 -17.37 -26.11
CA ALA A 429 -12.49 -16.16 -26.05
C ALA A 429 -11.82 -14.93 -26.71
N TYR A 430 -10.58 -15.04 -27.18
CA TYR A 430 -9.74 -13.92 -27.63
C TYR A 430 -10.43 -13.02 -28.66
N ASP A 431 -10.84 -13.59 -29.79
CA ASP A 431 -11.38 -12.81 -30.92
C ASP A 431 -12.66 -12.07 -30.53
N LEU A 432 -13.54 -12.77 -29.81
CA LEU A 432 -14.81 -12.20 -29.35
C LEU A 432 -14.56 -11.09 -28.33
N PHE A 433 -13.74 -11.33 -27.32
CA PHE A 433 -13.37 -10.35 -26.32
C PHE A 433 -12.76 -9.09 -26.95
N VAL A 434 -11.76 -9.24 -27.83
CA VAL A 434 -11.09 -8.11 -28.49
C VAL A 434 -12.06 -7.32 -29.36
N SER A 435 -12.93 -8.00 -30.12
CA SER A 435 -13.91 -7.33 -30.98
C SER A 435 -14.91 -6.48 -30.19
N GLU A 436 -15.45 -7.03 -29.09
CA GLU A 436 -16.42 -6.35 -28.25
C GLU A 436 -15.77 -5.24 -27.43
N ALA A 437 -14.59 -5.51 -26.83
CA ALA A 437 -13.85 -4.54 -26.00
C ALA A 437 -13.41 -3.31 -26.81
N LYS A 438 -13.07 -3.46 -28.10
CA LYS A 438 -12.81 -2.31 -28.98
C LYS A 438 -14.04 -1.47 -29.27
N SER A 439 -15.23 -2.07 -29.24
CA SER A 439 -16.48 -1.39 -29.56
C SER A 439 -17.16 -0.74 -28.35
N ASP A 440 -17.00 -1.34 -27.16
CA ASP A 440 -17.66 -0.88 -25.94
C ASP A 440 -16.66 -0.77 -24.76
N PRO A 441 -16.39 0.46 -24.26
CA PRO A 441 -15.46 0.66 -23.15
C PRO A 441 -15.97 0.09 -21.81
N GLU A 442 -17.25 -0.24 -21.65
CA GLU A 442 -17.79 -0.83 -20.42
C GLU A 442 -17.13 -2.18 -20.10
N ILE A 443 -16.66 -2.91 -21.11
CA ILE A 443 -15.91 -4.15 -20.93
C ILE A 443 -14.61 -3.90 -20.15
N ILE A 444 -13.96 -2.76 -20.35
CA ILE A 444 -12.73 -2.41 -19.63
C ILE A 444 -13.02 -2.19 -18.15
N TRP A 445 -14.16 -1.58 -17.83
CA TRP A 445 -14.60 -1.44 -16.44
C TRP A 445 -14.87 -2.80 -15.80
N LEU A 446 -15.57 -3.70 -16.50
CA LEU A 446 -15.83 -5.06 -16.00
C LEU A 446 -14.54 -5.85 -15.78
N VAL A 447 -13.56 -5.76 -16.69
CA VAL A 447 -12.25 -6.36 -16.50
C VAL A 447 -11.61 -5.82 -15.23
N ARG A 448 -11.62 -4.49 -15.00
CA ARG A 448 -11.06 -3.87 -13.80
C ARG A 448 -11.75 -4.37 -12.52
N GLU A 449 -13.07 -4.44 -12.47
CA GLU A 449 -13.77 -4.90 -11.27
C GLU A 449 -13.52 -6.39 -11.00
N LEU A 450 -13.64 -7.24 -12.03
CA LEU A 450 -13.46 -8.69 -11.89
C LEU A 450 -12.00 -9.11 -11.65
N THR A 451 -11.02 -8.29 -12.04
CA THR A 451 -9.59 -8.53 -11.76
C THR A 451 -9.11 -7.82 -10.48
N GLY A 452 -9.65 -6.65 -10.17
CA GLY A 452 -9.19 -5.75 -9.10
C GLY A 452 -9.54 -6.23 -7.69
N ASN A 453 -10.73 -6.80 -7.47
CA ASN A 453 -11.09 -7.36 -6.17
C ASN A 453 -10.46 -8.73 -5.93
N ALA A 454 -10.33 -9.53 -6.99
CA ALA A 454 -9.57 -10.76 -6.94
C ALA A 454 -8.10 -10.50 -6.55
N ARG A 455 -7.48 -9.37 -6.96
CA ARG A 455 -6.15 -8.96 -6.49
C ARG A 455 -6.04 -8.69 -4.99
N ARG A 456 -7.09 -8.18 -4.32
CA ARG A 456 -7.04 -7.82 -2.88
C ARG A 456 -6.91 -9.02 -1.93
N ARG A 457 -7.11 -10.25 -2.42
CA ARG A 457 -6.85 -11.51 -1.67
C ARG A 457 -5.95 -12.53 -2.41
N ARG A 458 -5.51 -12.22 -3.64
CA ARG A 458 -4.60 -13.08 -4.44
C ARG A 458 -3.17 -13.18 -3.90
N GLU A 459 -2.83 -12.49 -2.80
CA GLU A 459 -1.54 -12.67 -2.10
C GLU A 459 -1.28 -14.15 -1.70
N ASN A 460 -2.30 -15.02 -1.70
CA ASN A 460 -2.16 -16.42 -1.28
C ASN A 460 -2.30 -17.50 -2.39
N ASN A 461 -2.75 -17.22 -3.62
CA ASN A 461 -3.24 -18.30 -4.52
C ASN A 461 -2.75 -18.32 -6.00
N ASN A 462 -1.67 -17.61 -6.39
CA ASN A 462 -0.96 -17.83 -7.69
C ASN A 462 -1.84 -17.98 -8.97
N GLN A 463 -2.91 -17.18 -9.13
CA GLN A 463 -3.57 -17.00 -10.43
C GLN A 463 -3.34 -15.58 -10.93
N GLU A 464 -2.15 -15.38 -11.50
CA GLU A 464 -1.78 -14.17 -12.21
C GLU A 464 -2.30 -14.22 -13.65
N LEU A 465 -2.63 -13.06 -14.23
CA LEU A 465 -2.99 -12.97 -15.64
C LEU A 465 -1.76 -13.33 -16.48
N SER A 466 -1.96 -14.09 -17.55
CA SER A 466 -0.87 -14.41 -18.48
C SER A 466 -0.34 -13.14 -19.17
N LEU A 467 0.92 -13.16 -19.62
CA LEU A 467 1.50 -12.06 -20.40
C LEU A 467 0.64 -11.69 -21.63
N ILE A 468 0.05 -12.69 -22.30
CA ILE A 468 -0.86 -12.50 -23.43
C ILE A 468 -2.12 -11.74 -22.99
N GLN A 469 -2.71 -12.13 -21.86
CA GLN A 469 -3.88 -11.43 -21.32
C GLN A 469 -3.54 -9.99 -20.95
N LEU A 470 -2.41 -9.75 -20.29
CA LEU A 470 -1.96 -8.41 -19.90
C LEU A 470 -1.75 -7.50 -21.10
N GLU A 471 -0.99 -7.98 -22.10
CA GLU A 471 -0.75 -7.24 -23.35
C GLU A 471 -2.08 -6.90 -24.05
N THR A 472 -2.99 -7.87 -24.13
CA THR A 472 -4.28 -7.71 -24.79
C THR A 472 -5.17 -6.70 -24.07
N ILE A 473 -5.30 -6.81 -22.74
CA ILE A 473 -6.11 -5.90 -21.93
C ILE A 473 -5.55 -4.47 -22.02
N ILE A 474 -4.23 -4.29 -21.92
CA ILE A 474 -3.60 -2.97 -22.07
C ILE A 474 -3.92 -2.38 -23.45
N LYS A 475 -3.73 -3.16 -24.51
CA LYS A 475 -3.96 -2.72 -25.90
C LYS A 475 -5.40 -2.26 -26.12
N VAL A 476 -6.41 -3.04 -25.71
CA VAL A 476 -7.82 -2.64 -25.89
C VAL A 476 -8.20 -1.47 -24.97
N SER A 477 -7.66 -1.42 -23.75
CA SER A 477 -7.96 -0.34 -22.80
C SER A 477 -7.39 1.01 -23.27
N ALA A 478 -6.15 1.01 -23.75
CA ALA A 478 -5.46 2.22 -24.24
C ALA A 478 -6.12 2.82 -25.49
N THR A 479 -6.89 2.02 -26.25
CA THR A 479 -7.70 2.51 -27.38
C THR A 479 -8.77 3.50 -26.94
N HIS A 480 -9.35 3.31 -25.74
CA HIS A 480 -10.44 4.14 -25.22
C HIS A 480 -9.95 5.21 -24.24
N PHE A 481 -8.91 4.90 -23.47
CA PHE A 481 -8.52 5.70 -22.31
C PHE A 481 -7.05 6.13 -22.40
N PRO A 482 -6.76 7.36 -22.91
CA PRO A 482 -5.42 7.90 -22.88
C PRO A 482 -4.96 8.16 -21.45
N ASN A 483 -3.65 8.22 -21.27
CA ASN A 483 -3.02 8.47 -19.99
C ASN A 483 -3.49 9.81 -19.37
N ALA A 484 -3.98 9.74 -18.13
CA ALA A 484 -4.53 10.88 -17.40
C ALA A 484 -4.05 10.90 -15.93
N ASN A 485 -3.94 12.10 -15.38
CA ASN A 485 -3.55 12.33 -13.98
C ASN A 485 -4.76 12.76 -13.15
N HIS A 486 -4.71 12.46 -11.85
CA HIS A 486 -5.76 12.87 -10.92
C HIS A 486 -5.81 14.42 -10.84
N PRO A 487 -7.01 15.03 -10.87
CA PRO A 487 -7.15 16.47 -10.67
C PRO A 487 -6.72 16.89 -9.26
N VAL A 488 -6.18 18.11 -9.12
CA VAL A 488 -5.73 18.66 -7.83
C VAL A 488 -6.92 19.02 -6.92
N GLU A 489 -8.08 19.29 -7.51
CA GLU A 489 -9.32 19.56 -6.79
C GLU A 489 -10.10 18.26 -6.59
N GLY A 490 -10.61 18.05 -5.36
CA GLY A 490 -11.25 16.82 -4.96
C GLY A 490 -12.37 16.40 -5.91
N SER A 491 -12.21 15.24 -6.54
CA SER A 491 -13.21 14.60 -7.38
C SER A 491 -13.81 13.39 -6.66
N HIS A 492 -15.05 13.04 -7.02
CA HIS A 492 -15.77 11.89 -6.48
C HIS A 492 -16.10 10.92 -7.63
N GLY A 493 -16.15 9.62 -7.35
CA GLY A 493 -16.47 8.56 -8.32
C GLY A 493 -15.27 7.69 -8.69
N SER A 494 -15.55 6.52 -9.30
CA SER A 494 -14.56 5.47 -9.61
C SER A 494 -14.48 5.10 -11.10
N ARG A 495 -15.14 5.88 -11.97
CA ARG A 495 -15.24 5.68 -13.42
C ARG A 495 -14.67 6.88 -14.20
N ASN A 496 -13.71 7.60 -13.62
CA ASN A 496 -13.08 8.74 -14.26
C ASN A 496 -11.96 8.32 -15.21
N SER A 497 -11.54 9.19 -16.13
CA SER A 497 -10.44 8.89 -17.06
C SER A 497 -9.13 8.53 -16.35
N TRP A 498 -8.81 9.17 -15.23
CA TRP A 498 -7.62 8.84 -14.43
C TRP A 498 -7.74 7.49 -13.72
N ASP A 499 -8.94 7.01 -13.39
CA ASP A 499 -9.12 5.68 -12.78
C ASP A 499 -8.74 4.57 -13.76
N TYR A 500 -9.11 4.73 -15.04
CA TYR A 500 -8.70 3.82 -16.11
C TYR A 500 -7.21 3.95 -16.44
N ALA A 501 -6.66 5.17 -16.42
CA ALA A 501 -5.23 5.37 -16.63
C ALA A 501 -4.39 4.72 -15.52
N GLU A 502 -4.81 4.84 -14.25
CA GLU A 502 -4.18 4.11 -13.14
C GLU A 502 -4.28 2.59 -13.31
N PHE A 503 -5.43 2.08 -13.76
CA PHE A 503 -5.59 0.66 -14.04
C PHE A 503 -4.61 0.18 -15.13
N ILE A 504 -4.48 0.92 -16.24
CA ILE A 504 -3.53 0.59 -17.32
C ILE A 504 -2.08 0.66 -16.81
N ARG A 505 -1.71 1.71 -16.06
CA ARG A 505 -0.39 1.82 -15.42
C ARG A 505 -0.10 0.64 -14.50
N ALA A 506 -1.10 0.17 -13.75
CA ALA A 506 -0.97 -0.98 -12.87
C ALA A 506 -0.73 -2.30 -13.63
N LEU A 507 -1.39 -2.50 -14.78
CA LEU A 507 -1.14 -3.67 -15.64
C LEU A 507 0.28 -3.62 -16.26
N ILE A 508 0.73 -2.43 -16.70
CA ILE A 508 2.10 -2.23 -17.19
C ILE A 508 3.13 -2.57 -16.10
N ASN A 509 2.87 -2.14 -14.86
CA ASN A 509 3.73 -2.44 -13.73
C ASN A 509 3.78 -3.93 -13.38
N GLU A 510 2.66 -4.65 -13.55
CA GLU A 510 2.62 -6.10 -13.36
C GLU A 510 3.49 -6.82 -14.40
N ILE A 511 3.41 -6.45 -15.69
CA ILE A 511 4.35 -6.97 -16.71
C ILE A 511 5.79 -6.66 -16.30
N SER A 512 6.05 -5.45 -15.81
CA SER A 512 7.40 -5.06 -15.35
C SER A 512 7.89 -5.86 -14.14
N ALA A 513 7.01 -6.45 -13.33
CA ALA A 513 7.37 -7.24 -12.17
C ALA A 513 7.76 -8.68 -12.53
N ILE A 514 7.36 -9.17 -13.71
CA ILE A 514 7.65 -10.53 -14.19
C ILE A 514 9.11 -10.61 -14.67
N SER A 515 9.90 -11.47 -14.03
CA SER A 515 11.33 -11.66 -14.30
C SER A 515 11.59 -12.66 -15.45
N SER A 516 10.98 -12.43 -16.62
CA SER A 516 11.18 -13.26 -17.82
C SER A 516 11.60 -12.43 -19.04
N TYR A 517 12.24 -13.06 -20.03
CA TYR A 517 12.55 -12.42 -21.30
C TYR A 517 11.28 -12.02 -22.08
N ASP A 518 10.27 -12.88 -22.08
CA ASP A 518 8.99 -12.65 -22.75
C ASP A 518 8.30 -11.36 -22.26
N ALA A 519 8.42 -11.03 -20.96
CA ALA A 519 7.89 -9.79 -20.40
C ALA A 519 8.61 -8.55 -20.98
N SER A 520 9.92 -8.64 -21.25
CA SER A 520 10.66 -7.60 -21.96
C SER A 520 10.12 -7.40 -23.38
N GLU A 521 9.88 -8.49 -24.11
CA GLU A 521 9.35 -8.43 -25.48
C GLU A 521 7.94 -7.85 -25.53
N VAL A 522 7.08 -8.19 -24.56
CA VAL A 522 5.73 -7.60 -24.45
C VAL A 522 5.82 -6.08 -24.30
N LEU A 523 6.66 -5.57 -23.39
CA LEU A 523 6.84 -4.13 -23.20
C LEU A 523 7.39 -3.45 -24.46
N GLU A 524 8.27 -4.12 -25.21
CA GLU A 524 8.75 -3.63 -26.50
C GLU A 524 7.63 -3.53 -27.54
N ARG A 525 6.78 -4.55 -27.66
CA ARG A 525 5.62 -4.51 -28.56
C ARG A 525 4.64 -3.40 -28.17
N LEU A 526 4.34 -3.25 -26.88
CA LEU A 526 3.46 -2.20 -26.38
C LEU A 526 3.99 -0.78 -26.70
N LEU A 527 5.31 -0.56 -26.63
CA LEU A 527 5.95 0.71 -27.00
C LEU A 527 5.81 1.06 -28.49
N LEU A 528 5.56 0.08 -29.36
CA LEU A 528 5.38 0.27 -30.80
C LEU A 528 3.91 0.52 -31.19
N LEU A 529 2.96 0.32 -30.28
CA LEU A 529 1.53 0.46 -30.56
C LEU A 529 1.11 1.94 -30.49
N PRO A 530 0.49 2.50 -31.55
CA PRO A 530 0.01 3.89 -31.56
C PRO A 530 -0.98 4.20 -30.43
N GLU A 531 -1.81 3.22 -30.05
CA GLU A 531 -2.80 3.34 -28.98
C GLU A 531 -2.13 3.60 -27.62
N CYS A 532 -0.88 3.14 -27.44
CA CYS A 532 -0.12 3.26 -26.21
C CYS A 532 0.78 4.51 -26.14
N GLU A 533 0.74 5.41 -27.14
CA GLU A 533 1.63 6.58 -27.20
C GLU A 533 1.52 7.46 -25.96
N SER A 534 0.30 7.65 -25.42
CA SER A 534 0.09 8.45 -24.20
C SER A 534 0.75 7.84 -22.94
N TYR A 535 1.08 6.54 -22.96
CA TYR A 535 1.75 5.81 -21.88
C TYR A 535 3.25 5.60 -22.12
N ARG A 536 3.82 6.16 -23.19
CA ARG A 536 5.21 5.93 -23.62
C ARG A 536 6.25 6.11 -22.51
N ASP A 537 6.15 7.16 -21.72
CA ASP A 537 7.08 7.43 -20.61
C ASP A 537 6.99 6.34 -19.53
N HIS A 538 5.76 5.95 -19.17
CA HIS A 538 5.51 4.90 -18.17
C HIS A 538 5.99 3.53 -18.67
N LEU A 539 5.73 3.20 -19.94
CA LEU A 539 6.21 1.98 -20.59
C LEU A 539 7.75 1.93 -20.67
N SER A 540 8.40 3.05 -20.97
CA SER A 540 9.87 3.14 -21.04
C SER A 540 10.49 2.93 -19.66
N HIS A 541 9.90 3.52 -18.62
CA HIS A 541 10.30 3.30 -17.24
C HIS A 541 10.09 1.84 -16.81
N ALA A 542 8.91 1.28 -17.08
CA ALA A 542 8.57 -0.11 -16.81
C ALA A 542 9.55 -1.09 -17.49
N LYS A 543 9.87 -0.87 -18.77
CA LYS A 543 10.87 -1.67 -19.50
C LYS A 543 12.24 -1.62 -18.81
N SER A 544 12.66 -0.44 -18.37
CA SER A 544 13.96 -0.26 -17.71
C SER A 544 14.01 -1.03 -16.38
N ASN A 545 12.95 -0.91 -15.57
CA ASN A 545 12.81 -1.66 -14.31
C ASN A 545 12.77 -3.17 -14.55
N GLN A 546 12.04 -3.63 -15.55
CA GLN A 546 11.92 -5.04 -15.90
C GLN A 546 13.27 -5.64 -16.33
N ILE A 547 14.05 -4.92 -17.14
CA ILE A 547 15.40 -5.35 -17.54
C ILE A 547 16.32 -5.49 -16.32
N ILE A 548 16.25 -4.54 -15.37
CA ILE A 548 17.03 -4.62 -14.12
C ILE A 548 16.61 -5.87 -13.33
N ARG A 549 15.31 -6.07 -13.12
CA ARG A 549 14.76 -7.23 -12.38
C ARG A 549 15.12 -8.55 -13.03
N TYR A 550 15.02 -8.66 -14.35
CA TYR A 550 15.42 -9.85 -15.08
C TYR A 550 16.90 -10.14 -14.84
N ARG A 551 17.77 -9.13 -14.96
CA ARG A 551 19.21 -9.28 -14.68
C ARG A 551 19.48 -9.70 -13.22
N GLU A 552 18.81 -9.11 -12.25
CA GLU A 552 18.92 -9.48 -10.83
C GLU A 552 18.45 -10.92 -10.59
N SER A 553 17.35 -11.35 -11.23
CA SER A 553 16.86 -12.73 -11.11
C SER A 553 17.82 -13.78 -11.68
N GLN A 554 18.62 -13.39 -12.69
CA GLN A 554 19.67 -14.24 -13.26
C GLN A 554 20.99 -14.14 -12.48
N PHE A 555 21.10 -13.21 -11.52
CA PHE A 555 22.32 -12.97 -10.76
C PHE A 555 22.40 -13.93 -9.56
N TYR A 556 23.32 -14.89 -9.63
CA TYR A 556 23.60 -15.79 -8.51
C TYR A 556 24.61 -15.16 -7.54
N HIS A 557 24.21 -14.95 -6.29
CA HIS A 557 25.15 -14.59 -5.22
C HIS A 557 26.04 -15.79 -4.86
N ALA A 558 27.35 -15.58 -4.85
CA ALA A 558 28.29 -16.56 -4.34
C ALA A 558 27.99 -16.90 -2.88
N ALA A 559 27.93 -18.19 -2.55
CA ALA A 559 27.85 -18.64 -1.17
C ALA A 559 29.13 -18.24 -0.42
N TRP A 560 29.04 -17.99 0.89
CA TRP A 560 30.21 -17.55 1.68
C TRP A 560 31.41 -18.51 1.57
N LYS A 561 31.19 -19.83 1.38
CA LYS A 561 32.27 -20.80 1.11
C LYS A 561 32.96 -20.54 -0.22
N GLN A 562 32.21 -20.20 -1.26
CA GLN A 562 32.74 -19.85 -2.58
C GLN A 562 33.51 -18.53 -2.50
N ALA A 563 32.99 -17.53 -1.78
CA ALA A 563 33.71 -16.28 -1.51
C ALA A 563 35.03 -16.50 -0.75
N VAL A 564 35.05 -17.41 0.23
CA VAL A 564 36.28 -17.79 0.96
C VAL A 564 37.28 -18.49 0.03
N SER A 565 36.85 -19.43 -0.82
CA SER A 565 37.74 -20.05 -1.81
C SER A 565 38.34 -19.03 -2.78
N THR A 566 37.57 -18.05 -3.24
CA THR A 566 38.09 -16.95 -4.06
C THR A 566 39.10 -16.07 -3.30
N LEU A 567 38.86 -15.79 -2.01
CA LEU A 567 39.80 -15.03 -1.16
C LEU A 567 41.12 -15.77 -0.88
N VAL A 568 41.16 -17.09 -1.06
CA VAL A 568 42.37 -17.94 -0.88
C VAL A 568 43.06 -18.24 -2.23
N ASN A 569 42.68 -17.53 -3.31
CA ASN A 569 43.17 -17.76 -4.69
C ASN A 569 42.86 -19.15 -5.26
N GLU A 570 41.75 -19.75 -4.86
CA GLU A 570 41.21 -20.97 -5.47
C GLU A 570 40.24 -20.61 -6.62
N THR A 571 39.29 -21.51 -6.97
CA THR A 571 38.34 -21.30 -8.08
C THR A 571 37.50 -20.01 -7.91
N PRO A 572 37.30 -19.21 -8.98
CA PRO A 572 36.41 -18.06 -8.98
C PRO A 572 34.97 -18.41 -8.57
N ALA A 573 34.33 -17.54 -7.78
CA ALA A 573 32.99 -17.80 -7.24
C ALA A 573 31.85 -17.31 -8.15
N ASN A 574 32.10 -16.31 -9.00
CA ASN A 574 31.12 -15.76 -9.94
C ASN A 574 31.80 -15.27 -11.23
N VAL A 575 31.00 -14.84 -12.20
CA VAL A 575 31.49 -14.41 -13.53
C VAL A 575 32.42 -13.20 -13.47
N MET A 576 32.23 -12.26 -12.54
CA MET A 576 33.09 -11.09 -12.36
C MET A 576 34.47 -11.50 -11.83
N ASP A 577 34.50 -12.46 -10.89
CA ASP A 577 35.75 -12.99 -10.34
C ASP A 577 36.54 -13.72 -11.43
N LEU A 578 35.86 -14.56 -12.23
CA LEU A 578 36.48 -15.26 -13.35
C LEU A 578 37.00 -14.26 -14.40
N TYR A 579 36.22 -13.22 -14.69
CA TYR A 579 36.61 -12.17 -15.62
C TYR A 579 37.85 -11.41 -15.14
N SER A 580 37.89 -11.02 -13.87
CA SER A 580 39.02 -10.31 -13.27
C SER A 580 40.29 -11.17 -13.21
N LEU A 581 40.15 -12.44 -12.82
CA LEU A 581 41.23 -13.42 -12.82
C LEU A 581 41.79 -13.60 -14.24
N LEU A 582 40.89 -13.71 -15.22
CA LEU A 582 41.26 -13.89 -16.62
C LEU A 582 42.03 -12.67 -17.13
N LEU A 583 41.54 -11.45 -16.93
CA LEU A 583 42.27 -10.22 -17.30
C LEU A 583 43.67 -10.17 -16.70
N ASN A 584 43.84 -10.57 -15.43
CA ASN A 584 45.13 -10.61 -14.78
C ASN A 584 46.07 -11.63 -15.45
N HIS A 585 45.60 -12.86 -15.68
CA HIS A 585 46.41 -13.88 -16.36
C HIS A 585 46.76 -13.52 -17.80
N LEU A 586 45.86 -12.86 -18.54
CA LEU A 586 46.13 -12.41 -19.91
C LEU A 586 47.25 -11.35 -19.92
N ARG A 587 47.24 -10.40 -18.97
CA ARG A 587 48.32 -9.41 -18.80
C ARG A 587 49.65 -10.05 -18.41
N ASP A 588 49.63 -11.01 -17.49
CA ASP A 588 50.82 -11.78 -17.13
C ASP A 588 51.40 -12.53 -18.33
N ILE A 589 50.55 -13.19 -19.13
CA ILE A 589 50.97 -13.89 -20.34
C ILE A 589 51.54 -12.90 -21.35
N SER A 590 50.89 -11.74 -21.53
CA SER A 590 51.39 -10.67 -22.40
C SER A 590 52.80 -10.24 -22.00
N ASN A 591 53.01 -9.91 -20.73
CA ASN A 591 54.33 -9.53 -20.21
C ASN A 591 55.39 -10.62 -20.41
N ARG A 592 55.02 -11.90 -20.20
CA ARG A 592 55.93 -13.03 -20.46
C ARG A 592 56.30 -13.16 -21.92
N ILE A 593 55.33 -13.01 -22.84
CA ILE A 593 55.59 -13.09 -24.28
C ILE A 593 56.59 -12.01 -24.71
N THR A 594 56.44 -10.79 -24.17
CA THR A 594 57.27 -9.64 -24.52
C THR A 594 58.67 -9.67 -23.88
N TYR A 595 58.80 -10.11 -22.62
CA TYR A 595 60.02 -9.90 -21.83
C TYR A 595 60.75 -11.17 -21.37
N GLU A 596 60.20 -12.36 -21.54
CA GLU A 596 60.85 -13.61 -21.10
C GLU A 596 61.99 -14.00 -22.05
N ASN A 597 63.13 -14.42 -21.50
CA ASN A 597 64.36 -14.78 -22.25
C ASN A 597 64.21 -15.97 -23.21
N THR A 598 63.05 -16.60 -23.25
CA THR A 598 62.74 -17.78 -24.09
C THR A 598 62.19 -17.41 -25.47
N ASP A 599 62.23 -16.13 -25.85
CA ASP A 599 61.79 -15.60 -27.16
C ASP A 599 60.38 -16.09 -27.55
N ILE A 600 59.45 -16.13 -26.60
CA ILE A 600 58.10 -16.70 -26.80
C ILE A 600 57.37 -16.02 -27.97
N TYR A 601 57.60 -14.72 -28.19
CA TYR A 601 57.03 -13.99 -29.33
C TYR A 601 57.31 -14.67 -30.68
N LYS A 602 58.47 -15.33 -30.86
CA LYS A 602 58.82 -16.01 -32.13
C LYS A 602 57.85 -17.12 -32.50
N GLN A 603 57.19 -17.74 -31.52
CA GLN A 603 56.17 -18.77 -31.78
C GLN A 603 55.00 -18.21 -32.61
N PHE A 604 54.72 -16.91 -32.53
CA PHE A 604 53.68 -16.23 -33.31
C PHE A 604 54.13 -15.88 -34.75
N TRP A 605 55.36 -16.21 -35.12
CA TRP A 605 55.95 -15.99 -36.44
C TRP A 605 56.32 -17.33 -37.11
N ASN A 606 56.40 -17.33 -38.44
CA ASN A 606 57.09 -18.39 -39.16
C ASN A 606 58.59 -18.11 -39.13
N GLU A 607 59.40 -19.14 -38.91
CA GLU A 607 60.85 -19.04 -38.83
C GLU A 607 61.53 -19.58 -40.10
N ASP A 608 62.68 -19.02 -40.44
CA ASP A 608 63.60 -19.62 -41.42
C ASP A 608 64.44 -20.75 -40.81
N SER A 609 65.29 -21.40 -41.61
CA SER A 609 66.21 -22.46 -41.14
C SER A 609 67.26 -21.99 -40.12
N TYR A 610 67.34 -20.68 -39.85
CA TYR A 610 68.26 -20.04 -38.91
C TYR A 610 67.53 -19.45 -37.68
N GLY A 611 66.23 -19.69 -37.51
CA GLY A 611 65.44 -19.24 -36.37
C GLY A 611 65.09 -17.74 -36.40
N ARG A 612 65.11 -17.10 -37.58
CA ARG A 612 64.71 -15.70 -37.77
C ARG A 612 63.24 -15.60 -38.15
N THR A 613 62.53 -14.62 -37.60
CA THR A 613 61.12 -14.37 -37.89
C THR A 613 60.94 -13.86 -39.33
N LEU A 614 60.02 -14.47 -40.08
CA LEU A 614 59.71 -14.14 -41.47
C LEU A 614 58.38 -13.38 -41.57
N VAL A 615 57.28 -14.12 -41.47
CA VAL A 615 55.92 -13.59 -41.59
C VAL A 615 55.08 -14.05 -40.39
N PRO A 616 54.15 -13.22 -39.90
CA PRO A 616 53.22 -13.62 -38.84
C PRO A 616 52.50 -14.91 -39.18
N LYS A 617 52.26 -15.76 -38.19
CA LYS A 617 51.39 -16.92 -38.36
C LYS A 617 49.93 -16.48 -38.60
N PRO A 618 49.09 -17.32 -39.23
CA PRO A 618 47.66 -17.07 -39.32
C PRO A 618 47.02 -16.90 -37.94
N GLU A 619 45.93 -16.12 -37.86
CA GLU A 619 45.16 -15.84 -36.63
C GLU A 619 44.82 -17.11 -35.87
N GLU A 620 44.42 -18.15 -36.58
CA GLU A 620 44.08 -19.46 -36.03
C GLU A 620 45.27 -20.17 -35.37
N SER A 621 46.47 -20.05 -35.94
CA SER A 621 47.68 -20.61 -35.33
C SER A 621 48.12 -19.81 -34.11
N CYS A 622 48.00 -18.47 -34.15
CA CYS A 622 48.25 -17.61 -33.00
C CYS A 622 47.31 -17.92 -31.84
N ARG A 623 46.01 -18.16 -32.14
CA ARG A 623 44.99 -18.59 -31.19
C ARG A 623 45.37 -19.90 -30.48
N HIS A 624 45.82 -20.91 -31.22
CA HIS A 624 46.27 -22.19 -30.62
C HIS A 624 47.45 -22.02 -29.68
N ILE A 625 48.48 -21.26 -30.09
CA ILE A 625 49.66 -20.99 -29.25
C ILE A 625 49.24 -20.29 -27.96
N PHE A 626 48.39 -19.28 -28.09
CA PHE A 626 47.88 -18.52 -26.96
C PHE A 626 47.02 -19.36 -26.02
N LEU A 627 46.16 -20.22 -26.57
CA LEU A 627 45.31 -21.13 -25.83
C LEU A 627 46.13 -22.08 -24.93
N GLU A 628 47.27 -22.59 -25.41
CA GLU A 628 48.14 -23.46 -24.61
C GLU A 628 48.84 -22.71 -23.47
N LEU A 629 49.30 -21.48 -23.71
CA LEU A 629 49.82 -20.60 -22.65
C LEU A 629 48.76 -20.31 -21.59
N LEU A 630 47.52 -20.06 -22.02
CA LEU A 630 46.39 -19.79 -21.15
C LEU A 630 45.97 -21.03 -20.34
N ARG A 631 45.90 -22.21 -20.98
CA ARG A 631 45.61 -23.51 -20.34
C ARG A 631 46.61 -23.84 -19.24
N THR A 632 47.89 -23.55 -19.45
CA THR A 632 48.95 -23.76 -18.45
C THR A 632 48.67 -23.00 -17.15
N ARG A 633 48.02 -21.82 -17.23
CA ARG A 633 47.65 -21.02 -16.06
C ARG A 633 46.31 -21.44 -15.45
N LEU A 634 45.33 -21.82 -16.28
CA LEU A 634 43.94 -22.01 -15.86
C LEU A 634 43.59 -23.45 -15.48
N ASN A 635 44.24 -24.46 -16.07
CA ASN A 635 43.99 -25.87 -15.74
C ASN A 635 44.27 -26.22 -14.26
N PRO A 636 45.33 -25.70 -13.60
CA PRO A 636 45.54 -25.92 -12.17
C PRO A 636 44.38 -25.40 -11.29
N LEU A 637 43.65 -24.39 -11.78
CA LEU A 637 42.48 -23.81 -11.13
C LEU A 637 41.17 -24.52 -11.55
N LYS A 638 41.24 -25.62 -12.31
CA LYS A 638 40.09 -26.38 -12.83
C LYS A 638 39.15 -25.54 -13.70
N ILE A 639 39.67 -24.51 -14.35
CA ILE A 639 38.93 -23.68 -15.31
C ILE A 639 39.14 -24.26 -16.70
N SER A 640 38.05 -24.51 -17.44
CA SER A 640 38.10 -25.10 -18.78
C SER A 640 38.33 -24.03 -19.85
N CYS A 641 39.21 -24.30 -20.80
CA CYS A 641 39.47 -23.43 -21.94
C CYS A 641 39.40 -24.23 -23.24
N GLU A 642 38.36 -23.96 -24.04
CA GLU A 642 38.09 -24.69 -25.28
C GLU A 642 38.26 -23.81 -26.52
N PRO A 643 38.86 -24.36 -27.60
CA PRO A 643 38.88 -23.72 -28.90
C PRO A 643 37.48 -23.74 -29.53
N GLU A 644 37.11 -22.68 -30.25
CA GLU A 644 35.91 -22.70 -31.13
C GLU A 644 34.59 -23.12 -30.43
N GLY A 645 34.39 -22.71 -29.18
CA GLY A 645 33.24 -23.16 -28.39
C GLY A 645 31.88 -22.76 -28.99
N HIS A 646 30.93 -23.69 -29.00
CA HIS A 646 29.57 -23.48 -29.52
C HIS A 646 28.78 -22.47 -28.68
N MET A 647 28.29 -21.40 -29.32
CA MET A 647 27.34 -20.43 -28.76
C MET A 647 25.95 -20.61 -29.39
N VAL A 648 24.93 -19.99 -28.79
CA VAL A 648 23.54 -20.01 -29.31
C VAL A 648 23.52 -19.49 -30.77
N SER A 649 22.76 -20.18 -31.64
CA SER A 649 22.59 -19.88 -33.08
C SER A 649 23.82 -20.16 -33.99
N ASP A 650 24.54 -21.26 -33.76
CA ASP A 650 25.61 -21.79 -34.63
C ASP A 650 26.83 -20.87 -34.86
N LYS A 651 27.08 -19.92 -33.95
CA LYS A 651 28.26 -19.03 -33.99
C LYS A 651 29.32 -19.47 -32.98
N ARG A 652 30.60 -19.27 -33.30
CA ARG A 652 31.76 -19.72 -32.51
C ARG A 652 32.61 -18.52 -32.11
N ALA A 653 32.98 -18.43 -30.84
CA ALA A 653 34.03 -17.53 -30.38
C ALA A 653 35.39 -18.24 -30.50
N ASP A 654 36.47 -17.48 -30.66
CA ASP A 654 37.82 -18.04 -30.84
C ASP A 654 38.27 -18.89 -29.64
N ILE A 655 37.98 -18.43 -28.41
CA ILE A 655 38.21 -19.18 -27.18
C ILE A 655 37.00 -19.00 -26.24
N ILE A 656 36.54 -20.10 -25.62
CA ILE A 656 35.60 -20.05 -24.50
C ILE A 656 36.31 -20.50 -23.21
N VAL A 657 36.31 -19.62 -22.22
CA VAL A 657 36.72 -19.93 -20.84
C VAL A 657 35.48 -20.24 -20.03
N SER A 658 35.43 -21.37 -19.31
CA SER A 658 34.20 -21.79 -18.64
C SER A 658 34.42 -22.49 -17.29
N LEU A 659 33.41 -22.31 -16.44
CA LEU A 659 33.13 -23.06 -15.21
C LEU A 659 31.66 -23.51 -15.27
N PRO A 660 31.21 -24.43 -14.40
CA PRO A 660 29.80 -24.82 -14.34
C PRO A 660 28.87 -23.59 -14.20
N GLY A 661 28.03 -23.33 -15.21
CA GLY A 661 27.10 -22.19 -15.25
C GLY A 661 27.72 -20.81 -15.54
N ILE A 662 29.01 -20.74 -15.92
CA ILE A 662 29.71 -19.47 -16.20
C ILE A 662 30.55 -19.63 -17.47
N LYS A 663 30.45 -18.68 -18.41
CA LYS A 663 31.23 -18.66 -19.65
C LYS A 663 31.75 -17.26 -19.96
N ILE A 664 33.01 -17.13 -20.38
CA ILE A 664 33.58 -15.88 -20.88
C ILE A 664 34.16 -16.12 -22.28
N PRO A 665 33.58 -15.53 -23.33
CA PRO A 665 34.13 -15.57 -24.67
C PRO A 665 35.32 -14.63 -24.82
N ILE A 666 36.35 -15.10 -25.52
CA ILE A 666 37.47 -14.29 -26.01
C ILE A 666 37.42 -14.31 -27.54
N GLU A 667 37.32 -13.13 -28.13
CA GLU A 667 37.43 -12.92 -29.58
C GLU A 667 38.82 -12.36 -29.90
N ILE A 668 39.50 -12.94 -30.90
CA ILE A 668 40.89 -12.66 -31.24
C ILE A 668 40.96 -12.03 -32.62
N LYS A 669 41.81 -11.00 -32.77
CA LYS A 669 42.18 -10.44 -34.08
C LYS A 669 43.68 -10.14 -34.15
N ARG A 670 44.19 -10.02 -35.37
CA ARG A 670 45.50 -9.39 -35.63
C ARG A 670 45.34 -7.87 -35.72
N ASP A 671 46.35 -7.11 -35.30
CA ASP A 671 46.39 -5.64 -35.34
C ASP A 671 46.05 -5.04 -36.73
N TYR A 672 46.43 -5.71 -37.81
CA TYR A 672 46.11 -5.31 -39.20
C TYR A 672 44.84 -5.98 -39.78
N HIS A 673 44.01 -6.64 -38.98
CA HIS A 673 42.76 -7.24 -39.47
C HIS A 673 41.75 -6.15 -39.85
N ARG A 674 41.07 -6.29 -41.00
CA ARG A 674 40.15 -5.25 -41.55
C ARG A 674 39.07 -4.78 -40.55
N ASP A 675 38.61 -5.69 -39.69
CA ASP A 675 37.53 -5.48 -38.73
C ASP A 675 38.04 -5.17 -37.30
N VAL A 676 39.34 -4.89 -37.11
CA VAL A 676 39.96 -4.79 -35.78
C VAL A 676 39.32 -3.74 -34.86
N TRP A 677 38.76 -2.67 -35.44
CA TRP A 677 38.11 -1.58 -34.70
C TRP A 677 36.61 -1.81 -34.47
N THR A 678 35.98 -2.73 -35.22
CA THR A 678 34.53 -2.95 -35.20
C THR A 678 34.15 -4.27 -34.54
N ALA A 679 35.07 -5.24 -34.47
CA ALA A 679 34.80 -6.59 -33.96
C ALA A 679 34.41 -6.61 -32.47
N LEU A 680 34.93 -5.70 -31.63
CA LEU A 680 34.54 -5.62 -30.21
C LEU A 680 33.04 -5.34 -30.05
N ASN A 681 32.56 -4.24 -30.61
CA ASN A 681 31.14 -3.85 -30.48
C ASN A 681 30.22 -4.62 -31.46
N GLY A 682 30.78 -5.15 -32.55
CA GLY A 682 30.04 -5.80 -33.63
C GLY A 682 29.93 -7.31 -33.51
N GLN A 683 31.00 -7.99 -33.10
CA GLN A 683 31.05 -9.46 -32.98
C GLN A 683 30.93 -9.86 -31.50
N LEU A 684 31.82 -9.38 -30.63
CA LEU A 684 31.85 -9.78 -29.22
C LEU A 684 30.58 -9.36 -28.45
N ASP A 685 30.24 -8.07 -28.47
CA ASP A 685 29.10 -7.53 -27.71
C ASP A 685 27.72 -7.90 -28.30
N LYS A 686 27.58 -7.96 -29.63
CA LYS A 686 26.28 -8.24 -30.25
C LYS A 686 25.94 -9.73 -30.35
N LEU A 687 26.95 -10.61 -30.44
CA LEU A 687 26.75 -12.03 -30.73
C LEU A 687 27.00 -12.94 -29.54
N TYR A 688 27.94 -12.60 -28.65
CA TYR A 688 28.45 -13.59 -27.68
C TYR A 688 28.07 -13.28 -26.23
N THR A 689 27.97 -12.01 -25.84
CA THR A 689 27.65 -11.60 -24.46
C THR A 689 26.16 -11.72 -24.10
N LYS A 690 25.32 -12.09 -25.09
CA LYS A 690 23.87 -12.36 -24.92
C LYS A 690 23.56 -13.73 -24.32
N ASN A 691 24.54 -14.64 -24.25
CA ASN A 691 24.36 -15.92 -23.59
C ASN A 691 24.12 -15.68 -22.07
N PRO A 692 23.08 -16.27 -21.45
CA PRO A 692 22.84 -16.16 -20.01
C PRO A 692 24.07 -16.48 -19.16
N ASP A 693 24.84 -17.51 -19.54
CA ASP A 693 26.06 -17.94 -18.83
C ASP A 693 27.20 -16.89 -18.89
N ALA A 694 27.15 -15.97 -19.87
CA ALA A 694 28.16 -14.94 -20.07
C ALA A 694 27.84 -13.62 -19.35
N ALA A 695 26.59 -13.40 -18.95
CA ALA A 695 26.16 -12.24 -18.14
C ALA A 695 26.64 -10.85 -18.65
N GLY A 696 26.90 -10.72 -19.96
CA GLY A 696 27.43 -9.50 -20.56
C GLY A 696 28.96 -9.39 -20.62
N TYR A 697 29.72 -10.37 -20.10
CA TYR A 697 31.18 -10.34 -20.04
C TYR A 697 31.84 -10.92 -21.29
N GLY A 698 32.95 -10.32 -21.70
CA GLY A 698 33.73 -10.78 -22.85
C GLY A 698 35.05 -10.03 -22.99
N ILE A 699 36.04 -10.67 -23.60
CA ILE A 699 37.37 -10.09 -23.81
C ILE A 699 37.68 -10.03 -25.30
N TYR A 700 38.16 -8.87 -25.74
CA TYR A 700 38.65 -8.69 -27.11
C TYR A 700 40.18 -8.67 -27.10
N LEU A 701 40.81 -9.63 -27.75
CA LEU A 701 42.26 -9.79 -27.73
C LEU A 701 42.85 -9.48 -29.10
N VAL A 702 43.88 -8.64 -29.14
CA VAL A 702 44.58 -8.29 -30.39
C VAL A 702 46.05 -8.64 -30.30
N PHE A 703 46.58 -9.36 -31.28
CA PHE A 703 48.02 -9.57 -31.42
C PHE A 703 48.66 -8.41 -32.20
N TRP A 704 49.63 -7.74 -31.58
CA TRP A 704 50.38 -6.63 -32.16
C TRP A 704 51.71 -7.12 -32.75
N PHE A 705 51.88 -6.96 -34.06
CA PHE A 705 53.06 -7.46 -34.79
C PHE A 705 54.12 -6.36 -35.06
N GLY A 706 53.92 -5.16 -34.55
CA GLY A 706 54.90 -4.07 -34.66
C GLY A 706 55.19 -3.67 -36.11
N SER A 707 56.34 -3.07 -36.35
CA SER A 707 56.70 -2.53 -37.68
C SER A 707 56.89 -3.61 -38.75
N ALA A 708 57.13 -4.86 -38.33
CA ALA A 708 57.33 -6.03 -39.17
C ALA A 708 56.02 -6.67 -39.72
N ARG A 709 54.86 -6.04 -39.47
CA ARG A 709 53.56 -6.50 -39.97
C ARG A 709 53.43 -6.41 -41.52
N PRO A 710 52.73 -7.35 -42.18
CA PRO A 710 52.64 -7.41 -43.64
C PRO A 710 51.71 -6.36 -44.25
N ASN A 711 50.74 -5.85 -43.49
CA ASN A 711 49.72 -4.90 -43.96
C ASN A 711 49.66 -3.66 -43.06
N THR A 712 49.25 -2.53 -43.64
CA THR A 712 49.02 -1.31 -42.86
C THR A 712 47.82 -1.46 -41.93
N LEU A 713 47.85 -0.74 -40.81
CA LEU A 713 46.74 -0.74 -39.85
C LEU A 713 45.50 -0.12 -40.50
N PRO A 714 44.31 -0.74 -40.35
CA PRO A 714 43.05 -0.11 -40.73
C PRO A 714 42.88 1.23 -40.03
N ARG A 715 42.36 2.25 -40.72
CA ARG A 715 42.11 3.57 -40.13
C ARG A 715 40.80 3.54 -39.34
N LEU A 716 40.86 3.90 -38.04
CA LEU A 716 39.68 4.06 -37.19
C LEU A 716 38.78 5.21 -37.68
N SER A 717 39.37 6.36 -38.03
CA SER A 717 38.67 7.48 -38.70
C SER A 717 39.69 8.40 -39.41
N LYS A 718 39.24 9.33 -40.26
CA LYS A 718 40.14 10.20 -41.05
C LYS A 718 41.02 11.15 -40.21
N ASN A 719 40.67 11.41 -38.95
CA ASN A 719 41.30 12.44 -38.10
C ASN A 719 41.98 11.89 -36.83
N ILE A 720 42.03 10.56 -36.64
CA ILE A 720 42.65 9.94 -35.47
C ILE A 720 44.02 9.38 -35.87
N LEU A 721 45.05 9.69 -35.09
CA LEU A 721 46.41 9.16 -35.25
C LEU A 721 46.40 7.64 -35.10
N GLN A 722 47.22 6.95 -35.89
CA GLN A 722 47.37 5.50 -35.76
C GLN A 722 48.13 5.17 -34.47
N PRO A 723 47.82 4.05 -33.81
CA PRO A 723 48.57 3.64 -32.63
C PRO A 723 50.03 3.35 -33.02
N GLU A 724 50.96 3.85 -32.21
CA GLU A 724 52.41 3.68 -32.41
C GLU A 724 52.94 2.40 -31.78
N ASN A 725 52.26 1.87 -30.76
CA ASN A 725 52.62 0.66 -30.02
C ASN A 725 51.37 -0.07 -29.49
N ALA A 726 51.56 -1.28 -28.95
CA ALA A 726 50.50 -2.13 -28.40
C ALA A 726 49.65 -1.41 -27.34
N SER A 727 50.30 -0.71 -26.39
CA SER A 727 49.61 0.01 -25.31
C SER A 727 48.70 1.12 -25.83
N THR A 728 49.15 1.90 -26.82
CA THR A 728 48.33 2.94 -27.44
C THR A 728 47.13 2.33 -28.15
N MET A 729 47.30 1.18 -28.83
CA MET A 729 46.19 0.47 -29.47
C MET A 729 45.17 -0.06 -28.44
N GLU A 730 45.64 -0.59 -27.31
CA GLU A 730 44.78 -1.08 -26.22
C GLU A 730 43.89 0.05 -25.66
N ASN A 731 44.48 1.21 -25.38
CA ASN A 731 43.75 2.38 -24.91
C ASN A 731 42.69 2.83 -25.92
N MET A 732 43.06 2.95 -27.19
CA MET A 732 42.14 3.34 -28.26
C MET A 732 40.97 2.36 -28.41
N LEU A 733 41.22 1.04 -28.30
CA LEU A 733 40.17 0.03 -28.38
C LEU A 733 39.22 0.11 -27.18
N ASN A 734 39.74 0.26 -25.96
CA ASN A 734 38.92 0.39 -24.75
C ASN A 734 38.09 1.70 -24.75
N GLU A 735 38.58 2.78 -25.38
CA GLU A 735 37.80 4.01 -25.55
C GLU A 735 36.55 3.81 -26.43
N THR A 736 36.57 2.86 -27.37
CA THR A 736 35.41 2.53 -28.21
C THR A 736 34.31 1.77 -27.47
N VAL A 737 34.56 1.29 -26.25
CA VAL A 737 33.58 0.56 -25.44
C VAL A 737 32.57 1.55 -24.84
N PRO A 738 31.26 1.36 -25.06
CA PRO A 738 30.21 2.22 -24.47
C PRO A 738 30.33 2.28 -22.94
N PHE A 739 30.09 3.47 -22.36
CA PHE A 739 30.28 3.72 -20.92
C PHE A 739 29.62 2.67 -20.02
N GLU A 740 28.39 2.27 -20.34
CA GLU A 740 27.59 1.29 -19.57
C GLU A 740 28.15 -0.14 -19.59
N LYS A 741 29.13 -0.43 -20.45
CA LYS A 741 29.67 -1.78 -20.68
C LYS A 741 31.14 -1.94 -20.31
N ARG A 742 31.81 -0.85 -19.90
CA ARG A 742 33.25 -0.85 -19.59
C ARG A 742 33.64 -1.78 -18.44
N ASP A 743 32.71 -2.05 -17.53
CA ASP A 743 32.94 -2.96 -16.41
C ASP A 743 32.87 -4.45 -16.81
N ARG A 744 32.46 -4.75 -18.05
CA ARG A 744 32.22 -6.13 -18.52
C ARG A 744 32.92 -6.49 -19.82
N LEU A 745 33.32 -5.49 -20.59
CA LEU A 745 34.06 -5.64 -21.84
C LEU A 745 35.39 -4.90 -21.75
N SER A 746 36.45 -5.60 -22.12
CA SER A 746 37.79 -5.01 -22.20
C SER A 746 38.54 -5.54 -23.42
N ALA A 747 39.29 -4.64 -24.04
CA ALA A 747 40.28 -4.98 -25.05
C ALA A 747 41.65 -5.18 -24.38
N ILE A 748 42.36 -6.24 -24.78
CA ILE A 748 43.76 -6.48 -24.40
C ILE A 748 44.59 -6.61 -25.68
N VAL A 749 45.72 -5.93 -25.74
CA VAL A 749 46.66 -6.02 -26.87
C VAL A 749 47.95 -6.70 -26.40
N ILE A 750 48.29 -7.81 -27.04
CA ILE A 750 49.48 -8.60 -26.74
C ILE A 750 50.57 -8.26 -27.75
N ASP A 751 51.68 -7.72 -27.28
CA ASP A 751 52.83 -7.42 -28.12
C ASP A 751 53.63 -8.69 -28.45
N VAL A 752 53.55 -9.10 -29.71
CA VAL A 752 54.27 -10.25 -30.27
C VAL A 752 55.31 -9.81 -31.32
N SER A 753 55.67 -8.53 -31.35
CA SER A 753 56.60 -7.97 -32.35
C SER A 753 58.06 -8.35 -32.09
N GLY A 754 58.44 -8.57 -30.83
CA GLY A 754 59.82 -8.75 -30.41
C GLY A 754 60.64 -7.45 -30.35
N GLU A 755 60.01 -6.29 -30.57
CA GLU A 755 60.65 -4.97 -30.42
C GLU A 755 60.69 -4.60 -28.92
N VAL A 756 61.84 -4.72 -28.27
CA VAL A 756 61.99 -4.29 -26.87
C VAL A 756 62.01 -2.75 -26.82
N ILE A 757 60.88 -2.14 -26.46
CA ILE A 757 60.82 -0.73 -26.13
C ILE A 757 61.29 -0.57 -24.67
N PRO A 758 62.35 0.22 -24.39
CA PRO A 758 62.79 0.44 -23.00
C PRO A 758 61.70 1.18 -22.21
N PRO A 759 61.51 0.86 -20.91
CA PRO A 759 60.46 1.46 -20.10
C PRO A 759 60.68 2.98 -19.97
N VAL A 760 59.62 3.75 -20.21
CA VAL A 760 59.60 5.20 -20.01
C VAL A 760 59.66 5.49 -18.51
N GLU A 761 60.64 6.27 -18.05
CA GLU A 761 60.74 6.74 -16.66
C GLU A 761 59.48 7.55 -16.27
N GLU A 762 58.84 7.18 -15.16
CA GLU A 762 57.70 7.92 -14.60
C GLU A 762 58.12 9.35 -14.20
N PRO A 763 57.30 10.38 -14.52
CA PRO A 763 57.55 11.72 -14.02
C PRO A 763 57.28 11.78 -12.52
N LYS A 764 58.32 12.15 -11.76
CA LYS A 764 58.26 12.42 -10.32
C LYS A 764 57.08 13.35 -9.99
N SER A 765 56.16 12.87 -9.15
CA SER A 765 55.09 13.66 -8.56
C SER A 765 55.67 14.79 -7.70
N SER A 766 55.43 16.04 -8.07
CA SER A 766 55.56 17.18 -7.16
C SER A 766 54.36 17.24 -6.23
N VAL A 767 54.66 17.18 -4.92
CA VAL A 767 53.87 17.42 -3.69
C VAL A 767 52.42 17.88 -3.85
#